data_AF-A0AAV2JSH3-F1
#
_entry.id   AF-A0AAV2JSH3-F1
#
_cell.length_a   1.000
_cell.length_b   1.000
_cell.length_c   1.000
_cell.angle_alpha   90.00
_cell.angle_beta   90.00
_cell.angle_gamma   90.00
#
_symmetry.space_group_name_H-M   'P 1'
#
loop_
_entity.id
_entity.type
_entity.pdbx_description
1 polymer ?
#
loop_
_entity_poly.entity_id
_entity_poly.type
_entity_poly.pdbx_seq_one_letter_code
_entity_poly.pdbx_strand_id
1 'polypeptide(L)'
;MMEYWRQCTLWLISCKILPQNHRVTAESAQVFDLAQALRDGVLLCQLLNNLQPNSINLKDINLRPQMSQFLCLKNIRTFLFCCCDVFGMKKCDLFEAFDLFDVRDFGKVMDTLSKLSYTTLAQKQGFKPFPTEESLKDEDIYNNLEDLIDENALEDEDELYAAVYGCEEDYAGGEIYEDLMRTDLTPALQAEVDVRSCCLSEIKQTEEKYTETLESIEKYFLNPLRKFFTPNEMDKVFLNIPDLVRLHKSLMVEVQDSILFKNALNLYQIFISYKERLLIYGIYCSRVEIAIAMLDLISKEKEDVRLKLEECAKRANNGKFTLRDLLVVPMQRVLKYHLLLQELVKHTYDAGEKNNLKMALDAMKDLAQYVNEVKRDNETLRDIDQYQRCIENLNQSLIVYGRPKGDGEVRLVSSVDKRKQDRHIFLFDIAVIICKRRGYNYEMKDVLDLNFYKVTNNPTADREGKKWCYGFYVTHLQGHTGYELFFKTRELKKKWLDQFEMAISNIRPEKANHNHHHFKMHTFERIMSCSFCHLLLRGIFNQGYLCLKCGLGAHKECLGRLGLCGRTDCATTRTKEISSLLDPGLPRMVVIRDYSGVPCPQSGPPLSVQTGDVIEVMFADLNSSWWQGKILATSRVGFFPSDAVRPCPCVPKPVEYSGQPWFAGSIDRPQAEEELQDRDHGTYLIRNRSKECTEYAISIKFTNKVRHIKILTKENCFYIAEARLFKTLLELVEYYKQHSLKEGFSSLDTTLLAPYRELSNGNMPRAITKAATAPPGFCSFVPPATSPFWSVFCPRVVGVAVARYDFSSRDTRELSLLQGDNIKVFSKMSNGWWKGEVNGRVGWFPSTYVEEED
;
A
#
# COMPACT_ATOMS: atom_id res chain seq x y z
N MET A 1 1.57 35.36 36.76
CA MET A 1 0.54 35.58 35.72
C MET A 1 0.84 34.68 34.55
N MET A 2 -0.18 34.04 33.99
CA MET A 2 -0.04 33.13 32.85
C MET A 2 -0.19 33.90 31.54
N GLU A 3 0.68 33.63 30.57
CA GLU A 3 0.64 34.21 29.22
C GLU A 3 -0.71 33.94 28.54
N TYR A 4 -1.20 34.90 27.77
CA TYR A 4 -2.51 34.83 27.10
C TYR A 4 -2.66 33.58 26.23
N TRP A 5 -1.63 33.21 25.46
CA TRP A 5 -1.66 32.04 24.59
C TRP A 5 -1.69 30.70 25.36
N ARG A 6 -1.03 30.64 26.52
CA ARG A 6 -1.05 29.44 27.39
C ARG A 6 -2.43 29.22 28.01
N GLN A 7 -3.17 30.28 28.32
CA GLN A 7 -4.55 30.16 28.78
C GLN A 7 -5.47 29.56 27.69
N CYS A 8 -5.27 29.96 26.42
CA CYS A 8 -5.97 29.33 25.30
C CYS A 8 -5.59 27.85 25.16
N THR A 9 -4.31 27.50 25.27
CA THR A 9 -3.86 26.10 25.24
C THR A 9 -4.58 25.26 26.29
N LEU A 10 -4.67 25.75 27.53
CA LEU A 10 -5.41 25.07 28.60
C LEU A 10 -6.91 24.96 28.30
N TRP A 11 -7.51 25.98 27.70
CA TRP A 11 -8.90 25.94 27.28
C TRP A 11 -9.13 24.88 26.18
N LEU A 12 -8.26 24.80 25.17
CA LEU A 12 -8.32 23.77 24.12
C LEU A 12 -8.15 22.35 24.67
N ILE A 13 -7.29 22.15 25.68
CA ILE A 13 -7.17 20.86 26.39
C ILE A 13 -8.47 20.54 27.12
N SER A 14 -9.07 21.52 27.81
CA SER A 14 -10.34 21.32 28.51
C SER A 14 -11.47 20.93 27.55
N CYS A 15 -11.45 21.50 26.34
CA CYS A 15 -12.36 21.17 25.25
C CYS A 15 -12.04 19.83 24.55
N LYS A 16 -11.04 19.07 25.04
CA LYS A 16 -10.56 17.79 24.47
C LYS A 16 -10.06 17.90 23.03
N ILE A 17 -9.43 19.03 22.68
CA ILE A 17 -8.85 19.26 21.34
C ILE A 17 -7.36 18.97 21.31
N LEU A 18 -6.63 19.33 22.37
CA LEU A 18 -5.21 19.04 22.51
C LEU A 18 -5.02 17.98 23.62
N PRO A 19 -4.18 16.95 23.41
CA PRO A 19 -3.86 16.00 24.46
C PRO A 19 -3.02 16.68 25.56
N GLN A 20 -3.16 16.22 26.82
CA GLN A 20 -2.50 16.85 27.97
C GLN A 20 -0.97 16.81 27.88
N ASN A 21 -0.43 15.78 27.24
CA ASN A 21 1.00 15.56 27.01
C ASN A 21 1.51 16.15 25.67
N HIS A 22 0.72 17.00 24.99
CA HIS A 22 1.13 17.58 23.72
C HIS A 22 2.32 18.55 23.87
N ARG A 23 3.19 18.70 22.86
CA ARG A 23 4.38 19.57 22.93
C ARG A 23 4.07 21.03 23.31
N VAL A 24 2.89 21.53 22.95
CA VAL A 24 2.40 22.88 23.28
C VAL A 24 2.17 23.10 24.78
N THR A 25 2.14 22.03 25.59
CA THR A 25 1.98 22.08 27.04
C THR A 25 3.32 22.05 27.78
N ALA A 26 4.43 21.83 27.06
CA ALA A 26 5.75 21.84 27.65
C ALA A 26 6.12 23.23 28.23
N GLU A 27 6.96 23.25 29.25
CA GLU A 27 7.46 24.50 29.83
C GLU A 27 8.25 25.31 28.79
N SER A 28 9.00 24.62 27.93
CA SER A 28 9.77 25.21 26.82
C SER A 28 8.94 25.60 25.59
N ALA A 29 7.63 25.35 25.58
CA ALA A 29 6.78 25.62 24.43
C ALA A 29 6.67 27.13 24.16
N GLN A 30 6.59 27.48 22.88
CA GLN A 30 6.40 28.85 22.41
C GLN A 30 5.02 29.01 21.76
N VAL A 31 4.55 30.25 21.62
CA VAL A 31 3.29 30.55 20.90
C VAL A 31 3.31 30.03 19.46
N PHE A 32 4.50 29.92 18.87
CA PHE A 32 4.75 29.25 17.60
C PHE A 32 4.20 27.82 17.55
N ASP A 33 4.40 27.02 18.60
CA ASP A 33 3.93 25.64 18.66
C ASP A 33 2.40 25.55 18.58
N LEU A 34 1.71 26.52 19.22
CA LEU A 34 0.25 26.62 19.18
C LEU A 34 -0.23 27.06 17.79
N ALA A 35 0.44 28.05 17.18
CA ALA A 35 0.13 28.50 15.84
C ALA A 35 0.28 27.38 14.81
N GLN A 36 1.35 26.60 14.89
CA GLN A 36 1.61 25.42 14.05
C GLN A 36 0.49 24.38 14.21
N ALA A 37 0.10 24.04 15.45
CA ALA A 37 -0.94 23.04 15.72
C ALA A 37 -2.33 23.43 15.20
N LEU A 38 -2.66 24.73 15.17
CA LEU A 38 -3.96 25.22 14.69
C LEU A 38 -3.96 25.53 13.18
N ARG A 39 -2.79 25.57 12.53
CA ARG A 39 -2.55 26.16 11.21
C ARG A 39 -3.41 25.58 10.09
N ASP A 40 -3.76 24.30 10.17
CA ASP A 40 -4.49 23.60 9.11
C ASP A 40 -6.02 23.67 9.25
N GLY A 41 -6.51 24.26 10.35
CA GLY A 41 -7.92 24.45 10.66
C GLY A 41 -8.68 23.19 11.08
N VAL A 42 -8.06 22.00 11.12
CA VAL A 42 -8.74 20.75 11.48
C VAL A 42 -9.16 20.76 12.95
N LEU A 43 -8.23 21.08 13.85
CA LEU A 43 -8.51 21.19 15.29
C LEU A 43 -9.55 22.27 15.61
N LEU A 44 -9.55 23.37 14.84
CA LEU A 44 -10.54 24.44 14.99
C LEU A 44 -11.94 23.98 14.59
N CYS A 45 -12.07 23.20 13.52
CA CYS A 45 -13.37 22.65 13.15
C CYS A 45 -13.86 21.63 14.18
N GLN A 46 -12.96 20.78 14.69
CA GLN A 46 -13.30 19.83 15.75
C GLN A 46 -13.70 20.53 17.06
N LEU A 47 -13.05 21.65 17.40
CA LEU A 47 -13.43 22.49 18.55
C LEU A 47 -14.91 22.86 18.49
N LEU A 48 -15.41 23.32 17.34
CA LEU A 48 -16.82 23.71 17.22
C LEU A 48 -17.76 22.51 17.42
N ASN A 49 -17.39 21.32 16.93
CA ASN A 49 -18.17 20.10 17.17
C ASN A 49 -18.16 19.66 18.64
N ASN A 50 -17.05 19.84 19.36
CA ASN A 50 -16.98 19.54 20.80
C ASN A 50 -17.77 20.55 21.64
N LEU A 51 -17.83 21.82 21.22
CA LEU A 51 -18.65 22.84 21.89
C LEU A 51 -20.14 22.67 21.61
N GLN A 52 -20.48 22.32 20.36
CA GLN A 52 -21.85 22.08 19.92
C GLN A 52 -21.86 20.93 18.89
N PRO A 53 -22.41 19.76 19.24
CA PRO A 53 -22.43 18.61 18.34
C PRO A 53 -23.09 18.90 16.99
N ASN A 54 -22.52 18.35 15.91
CA ASN A 54 -22.99 18.49 14.53
C ASN A 54 -22.98 19.94 13.99
N SER A 55 -22.16 20.83 14.53
CA SER A 55 -21.99 22.21 14.02
C SER A 55 -21.30 22.23 12.67
N ILE A 56 -20.28 21.37 12.50
CA ILE A 56 -19.58 21.15 11.24
C ILE A 56 -19.70 19.68 10.88
N ASN A 57 -20.20 19.40 9.68
CA ASN A 57 -20.09 18.06 9.12
C ASN A 57 -18.63 17.81 8.73
N LEU A 58 -17.97 16.85 9.43
CA LEU A 58 -16.55 16.56 9.21
C LEU A 58 -16.23 16.12 7.77
N LYS A 59 -17.24 15.66 7.01
CA LYS A 59 -17.10 15.35 5.57
C LYS A 59 -16.88 16.58 4.69
N ASP A 60 -17.23 17.77 5.17
CA ASP A 60 -17.10 19.02 4.42
C ASP A 60 -15.71 19.67 4.59
N ILE A 61 -14.89 19.14 5.51
CA ILE A 61 -13.51 19.56 5.76
C ILE A 61 -12.53 18.45 5.35
N ASN A 62 -11.27 18.82 5.12
CA ASN A 62 -10.22 17.85 4.83
C ASN A 62 -9.45 17.57 6.12
N LEU A 63 -9.56 16.35 6.64
CA LEU A 63 -8.93 15.95 7.91
C LEU A 63 -7.42 15.74 7.78
N ARG A 64 -6.94 15.48 6.57
CA ARG A 64 -5.52 15.36 6.23
C ARG A 64 -5.18 16.33 5.10
N PRO A 65 -5.21 17.64 5.36
CA PRO A 65 -4.97 18.61 4.29
C PRO A 65 -3.52 18.60 3.80
N GLN A 66 -2.62 17.83 4.44
CA GLN A 66 -1.20 17.69 4.10
C GLN A 66 -0.44 19.02 3.92
N MET A 67 -0.91 20.07 4.61
CA MET A 67 -0.44 21.45 4.43
C MET A 67 -0.57 21.96 2.98
N SER A 68 -1.52 21.41 2.20
CA SER A 68 -2.06 22.04 1.00
C SER A 68 -2.67 23.38 1.41
N GLN A 69 -2.13 24.48 0.85
CA GLN A 69 -2.60 25.81 1.16
C GLN A 69 -4.10 25.93 0.88
N PHE A 70 -4.56 25.38 -0.24
CA PHE A 70 -5.99 25.35 -0.58
C PHE A 70 -6.84 24.63 0.48
N LEU A 71 -6.48 23.39 0.85
CA LEU A 71 -7.29 22.57 1.77
C LEU A 71 -7.29 23.16 3.19
N CYS A 72 -6.14 23.65 3.67
CA CYS A 72 -6.05 24.33 4.97
C CYS A 72 -6.91 25.59 5.00
N LEU A 73 -6.81 26.45 3.98
CA LEU A 73 -7.63 27.67 3.91
C LEU A 73 -9.12 27.36 3.81
N LYS A 74 -9.52 26.27 3.15
CA LYS A 74 -10.91 25.80 3.14
C LYS A 74 -11.38 25.45 4.55
N ASN A 75 -10.63 24.63 5.29
CA ASN A 75 -10.96 24.26 6.67
C ASN A 75 -11.11 25.49 7.57
N ILE A 76 -10.14 26.41 7.53
CA ILE A 76 -10.18 27.65 8.32
C ILE A 76 -11.42 28.49 7.97
N ARG A 77 -11.77 28.61 6.69
CA ARG A 77 -12.98 29.32 6.27
C ARG A 77 -14.25 28.63 6.73
N THR A 78 -14.30 27.30 6.73
CA THR A 78 -15.43 26.53 7.29
C THR A 78 -15.61 26.81 8.78
N PHE A 79 -14.51 26.83 9.54
CA PHE A 79 -14.52 27.25 10.95
C PHE A 79 -15.08 28.66 11.12
N LEU A 80 -14.53 29.65 10.39
CA LEU A 80 -14.96 31.05 10.48
C LEU A 80 -16.44 31.24 10.11
N PHE A 81 -16.92 30.52 9.08
CA PHE A 81 -18.31 30.52 8.68
C PHE A 81 -19.21 29.97 9.80
N CYS A 82 -18.86 28.83 10.39
CA CYS A 82 -19.61 28.22 11.48
C CYS A 82 -19.62 29.08 12.75
N CYS A 83 -18.52 29.77 13.07
CA CYS A 83 -18.47 30.74 14.17
C CYS A 83 -19.49 31.87 14.00
N CYS A 84 -19.69 32.34 12.76
CA CYS A 84 -20.68 33.36 12.45
C CYS A 84 -22.11 32.80 12.47
N ASP A 85 -22.33 31.65 11.81
CA ASP A 85 -23.67 31.12 11.54
C ASP A 85 -24.28 30.39 12.74
N VAL A 86 -23.50 29.54 13.40
CA VAL A 86 -23.96 28.69 14.52
C VAL A 86 -23.70 29.34 15.88
N PHE A 87 -22.52 29.95 16.05
CA PHE A 87 -22.11 30.55 17.34
C PHE A 87 -22.45 32.04 17.45
N GLY A 88 -23.03 32.64 16.39
CA GLY A 88 -23.54 34.01 16.41
C GLY A 88 -22.48 35.10 16.58
N MET A 89 -21.22 34.79 16.28
CA MET A 89 -20.12 35.76 16.40
C MET A 89 -20.19 36.81 15.29
N LYS A 90 -19.84 38.06 15.60
CA LYS A 90 -19.85 39.15 14.59
C LYS A 90 -18.65 39.01 13.68
N LYS A 91 -18.78 39.42 12.41
CA LYS A 91 -17.65 39.41 11.46
C LYS A 91 -16.43 40.22 11.91
N CYS A 92 -16.63 41.31 12.67
CA CYS A 92 -15.54 42.10 13.23
C CYS A 92 -14.78 41.40 14.37
N ASP A 93 -15.34 40.30 14.90
CA ASP A 93 -14.75 39.50 15.97
C ASP A 93 -13.96 38.30 15.44
N LEU A 94 -13.93 38.11 14.11
CA LEU A 94 -13.30 36.99 13.43
C LEU A 94 -12.00 37.43 12.75
N PHE A 95 -11.00 36.55 12.76
CA PHE A 95 -9.78 36.69 11.97
C PHE A 95 -10.01 36.35 10.48
N GLU A 96 -9.13 36.81 9.59
CA GLU A 96 -9.11 36.39 8.19
C GLU A 96 -8.29 35.11 8.01
N ALA A 97 -8.64 34.24 7.06
CA ALA A 97 -8.01 32.92 6.94
C ALA A 97 -6.46 32.94 6.86
N PHE A 98 -5.86 33.99 6.31
CA PHE A 98 -4.41 34.16 6.23
C PHE A 98 -3.77 34.64 7.54
N ASP A 99 -4.53 35.24 8.45
CA ASP A 99 -4.05 35.63 9.78
C ASP A 99 -3.57 34.41 10.58
N LEU A 100 -4.17 33.24 10.32
CA LEU A 100 -3.76 31.95 10.87
C LEU A 100 -2.81 31.19 9.93
N PHE A 101 -3.17 30.99 8.66
CA PHE A 101 -2.41 30.09 7.78
C PHE A 101 -0.97 30.58 7.50
N ASP A 102 -0.81 31.87 7.26
CA ASP A 102 0.49 32.53 7.10
C ASP A 102 0.98 33.14 8.43
N VAL A 103 0.18 33.03 9.50
CA VAL A 103 0.43 33.63 10.82
C VAL A 103 0.66 35.15 10.75
N ARG A 104 -0.09 35.85 9.89
CA ARG A 104 0.05 37.32 9.70
C ARG A 104 -0.37 38.12 10.91
N ASP A 105 -1.36 37.60 11.66
CA ASP A 105 -1.92 38.26 12.83
C ASP A 105 -2.48 37.19 13.79
N PHE A 106 -1.58 36.50 14.48
CA PHE A 106 -1.99 35.45 15.42
C PHE A 106 -2.74 36.04 16.63
N GLY A 107 -2.49 37.30 16.98
CA GLY A 107 -3.24 38.01 18.02
C GLY A 107 -4.75 38.02 17.75
N LYS A 108 -5.18 38.31 16.51
CA LYS A 108 -6.60 38.21 16.11
C LYS A 108 -7.17 36.80 16.23
N VAL A 109 -6.36 35.76 15.93
CA VAL A 109 -6.78 34.36 16.11
C VAL A 109 -7.06 34.10 17.58
N MET A 110 -6.16 34.53 18.46
CA MET A 110 -6.31 34.41 19.92
C MET A 110 -7.54 35.13 20.44
N ASP A 111 -7.79 36.36 19.98
CA ASP A 111 -8.97 37.14 20.36
C ASP A 111 -10.28 36.51 19.86
N THR A 112 -10.26 35.90 18.68
CA THR A 112 -11.42 35.16 18.15
C THR A 112 -11.72 33.94 19.03
N LEU A 113 -10.71 33.16 19.40
CA LEU A 113 -10.88 31.99 20.29
C LEU A 113 -11.31 32.40 21.70
N SER A 114 -10.80 33.52 22.22
CA SER A 114 -11.27 34.07 23.49
C SER A 114 -12.75 34.39 23.42
N LYS A 115 -13.19 35.15 22.41
CA LYS A 115 -14.62 35.48 22.23
C LYS A 115 -15.48 34.23 22.04
N LEU A 116 -15.00 33.23 21.32
CA LEU A 116 -15.67 31.94 21.17
C LEU A 116 -15.87 31.25 22.54
N SER A 117 -14.88 31.30 23.42
CA SER A 117 -14.97 30.74 24.78
C SER A 117 -16.06 31.40 25.64
N TYR A 118 -16.37 32.68 25.38
CA TYR A 118 -17.44 33.42 26.06
C TYR A 118 -18.83 33.24 25.43
N THR A 119 -18.95 32.50 24.33
CA THR A 119 -20.26 32.25 23.72
C THR A 119 -21.14 31.42 24.67
N THR A 120 -22.45 31.65 24.61
CA THR A 120 -23.41 30.92 25.44
C THR A 120 -23.38 29.42 25.19
N LEU A 121 -23.06 29.00 23.96
CA LEU A 121 -22.94 27.59 23.60
C LEU A 121 -21.71 26.95 24.28
N ALA A 122 -20.57 27.63 24.25
CA ALA A 122 -19.35 27.13 24.89
C ALA A 122 -19.50 27.04 26.42
N GLN A 123 -20.10 28.05 27.06
CA GLN A 123 -20.28 28.07 28.52
C GLN A 123 -21.28 27.01 29.02
N LYS A 124 -22.29 26.66 28.21
CA LYS A 124 -23.27 25.61 28.56
C LYS A 124 -22.65 24.23 28.73
N GLN A 125 -21.53 23.95 28.06
CA GLN A 125 -20.79 22.68 28.20
C GLN A 125 -19.93 22.62 29.47
N GLY A 126 -19.87 23.72 30.26
CA GLY A 126 -19.09 23.78 31.50
C GLY A 126 -17.61 24.12 31.31
N PHE A 127 -17.20 24.51 30.09
CA PHE A 127 -15.83 24.98 29.86
C PHE A 127 -15.62 26.39 30.40
N LYS A 128 -14.58 26.58 31.22
CA LYS A 128 -14.24 27.89 31.77
C LYS A 128 -13.66 28.78 30.66
N PRO A 129 -14.20 29.98 30.40
CA PRO A 129 -13.71 30.88 29.35
C PRO A 129 -12.34 31.47 29.71
N PHE A 130 -11.65 32.02 28.71
CA PHE A 130 -10.38 32.72 28.85
C PHE A 130 -10.41 34.07 28.11
N PRO A 131 -9.67 35.10 28.57
CA PRO A 131 -8.70 35.07 29.67
C PRO A 131 -9.36 35.20 31.06
N THR A 132 -8.69 34.67 32.08
CA THR A 132 -8.97 35.08 33.46
C THR A 132 -8.38 36.47 33.70
N GLU A 133 -8.95 37.27 34.62
CA GLU A 133 -8.55 38.67 34.90
C GLU A 133 -7.02 38.88 35.09
N GLU A 134 -6.29 37.82 35.44
CA GLU A 134 -4.83 37.76 35.43
C GLU A 134 -4.29 37.21 34.09
N SER A 135 -4.02 38.07 33.11
CA SER A 135 -3.38 37.68 31.84
C SER A 135 -2.29 38.66 31.42
N LEU A 136 -1.12 38.13 31.06
CA LEU A 136 -0.07 38.91 30.41
C LEU A 136 -0.32 38.89 28.90
N LYS A 137 -0.77 40.04 28.37
CA LYS A 137 -0.78 40.31 26.93
C LYS A 137 0.58 40.89 26.56
N ASP A 138 1.49 40.01 26.16
CA ASP A 138 2.68 40.42 25.43
C ASP A 138 2.31 40.35 23.95
N GLU A 139 2.31 41.48 23.24
CA GLU A 139 2.06 41.49 21.79
C GLU A 139 3.34 41.21 21.01
N ASP A 140 4.52 41.38 21.64
CA ASP A 140 5.80 41.23 20.96
C ASP A 140 6.14 39.77 20.66
N ILE A 141 5.53 38.81 21.38
CA ILE A 141 5.67 37.38 21.12
C ILE A 141 5.04 36.93 19.80
N TYR A 142 4.15 37.73 19.21
CA TYR A 142 3.56 37.44 17.90
C TYR A 142 4.41 37.96 16.74
N ASN A 143 5.37 38.85 17.03
CA ASN A 143 6.28 39.37 16.03
C ASN A 143 7.21 38.26 15.52
N ASN A 144 7.44 38.23 14.20
CA ASN A 144 8.28 37.24 13.50
C ASN A 144 7.72 35.80 13.43
N LEU A 145 6.48 35.54 13.88
CA LEU A 145 5.86 34.22 13.70
C LEU A 145 5.69 33.85 12.22
N GLU A 146 5.40 34.83 11.36
CA GLU A 146 5.34 34.65 9.91
C GLU A 146 6.67 34.13 9.32
N ASP A 147 7.81 34.48 9.94
CA ASP A 147 9.13 34.01 9.49
C ASP A 147 9.42 32.61 10.03
N LEU A 148 9.09 32.36 11.30
CA LEU A 148 9.29 31.05 11.94
C LEU A 148 8.44 29.93 11.30
N ILE A 149 7.22 30.23 10.84
CA ILE A 149 6.30 29.22 10.28
C ILE A 149 6.73 28.73 8.90
N ASP A 150 7.54 29.53 8.21
CA ASP A 150 8.10 29.19 6.91
C ASP A 150 9.48 28.51 7.04
N GLU A 151 10.17 28.64 8.18
CA GLU A 151 11.50 28.06 8.46
C GLU A 151 11.44 26.75 9.30
N ASN A 152 10.48 26.60 10.21
CA ASN A 152 10.44 25.52 11.21
C ASN A 152 9.19 24.63 11.11
N ALA A 153 8.66 24.42 9.91
CA ALA A 153 7.53 23.50 9.72
C ALA A 153 7.95 22.05 10.06
N LEU A 154 7.73 21.63 11.30
CA LEU A 154 8.04 20.27 11.78
C LEU A 154 7.19 19.24 11.02
N GLU A 155 7.85 18.17 10.57
CA GLU A 155 7.29 17.21 9.58
C GLU A 155 6.34 16.15 10.18
N ASP A 156 6.20 16.05 11.51
CA ASP A 156 5.41 14.99 12.16
C ASP A 156 4.46 15.52 13.23
N GLU A 157 3.17 15.53 12.91
CA GLU A 157 2.06 15.81 13.84
C GLU A 157 0.98 14.72 13.80
N ASP A 158 1.30 13.49 13.38
CA ASP A 158 0.29 12.41 13.34
C ASP A 158 -0.30 12.09 14.74
N GLU A 159 0.48 12.33 15.81
CA GLU A 159 0.03 12.20 17.20
C GLU A 159 -0.93 13.34 17.63
N LEU A 160 -0.83 14.54 17.03
CA LEU A 160 -1.69 15.69 17.32
C LEU A 160 -3.15 15.40 16.95
N TYR A 161 -3.35 14.73 15.82
CA TYR A 161 -4.67 14.42 15.29
C TYR A 161 -5.23 13.10 15.81
N ALA A 162 -4.55 12.38 16.72
CA ALA A 162 -5.05 11.13 17.29
C ALA A 162 -6.44 11.30 17.94
N ALA A 163 -6.71 12.44 18.57
CA ALA A 163 -8.03 12.77 19.12
C ALA A 163 -9.10 13.04 18.04
N VAL A 164 -8.70 13.48 16.84
CA VAL A 164 -9.58 13.72 15.69
C VAL A 164 -9.80 12.44 14.88
N TYR A 165 -8.75 11.62 14.69
CA TYR A 165 -8.82 10.33 14.03
C TYR A 165 -9.55 9.29 14.87
N GLY A 166 -9.38 9.30 16.20
CA GLY A 166 -10.25 8.56 17.11
C GLY A 166 -11.71 8.99 16.95
N CYS A 167 -12.01 10.25 16.60
CA CYS A 167 -13.38 10.66 16.27
C CYS A 167 -13.88 10.23 14.86
N GLU A 168 -13.10 9.58 14.00
CA GLU A 168 -13.65 8.99 12.76
C GLU A 168 -13.49 7.46 12.72
N GLU A 169 -12.39 6.93 13.25
CA GLU A 169 -12.21 5.48 13.43
C GLU A 169 -13.04 4.96 14.63
N ASP A 170 -13.31 5.80 15.65
CA ASP A 170 -14.21 5.51 16.78
C ASP A 170 -15.55 6.26 16.73
N TYR A 171 -15.95 6.94 15.63
CA TYR A 171 -17.36 7.30 15.48
C TYR A 171 -18.17 6.04 15.13
N ALA A 172 -18.57 5.37 16.21
CA ALA A 172 -19.45 4.22 16.30
C ALA A 172 -18.90 2.91 15.71
N GLY A 173 -18.22 2.90 14.56
CA GLY A 173 -17.85 1.68 13.85
C GLY A 173 -17.02 0.71 14.70
N GLY A 174 -15.91 1.18 15.29
CA GLY A 174 -15.00 0.36 16.12
C GLY A 174 -15.74 -0.35 17.27
N GLU A 175 -16.47 0.41 18.06
CA GLU A 175 -17.30 -0.10 19.16
C GLU A 175 -18.41 -1.03 18.66
N ILE A 176 -19.08 -0.71 17.53
CA ILE A 176 -20.12 -1.54 16.92
C ILE A 176 -19.57 -2.91 16.54
N TYR A 177 -18.42 -2.98 15.85
CA TYR A 177 -17.82 -4.24 15.44
C TYR A 177 -17.47 -5.09 16.66
N GLU A 178 -16.78 -4.53 17.65
CA GLU A 178 -16.41 -5.26 18.86
C GLU A 178 -17.65 -5.72 19.65
N ASP A 179 -18.69 -4.88 19.78
CA ASP A 179 -19.95 -5.25 20.44
C ASP A 179 -20.76 -6.31 19.66
N LEU A 180 -20.60 -6.36 18.34
CA LEU A 180 -21.25 -7.35 17.48
C LEU A 180 -20.51 -8.69 17.50
N MET A 181 -19.17 -8.65 17.57
CA MET A 181 -18.29 -9.82 17.57
C MET A 181 -18.00 -10.37 18.96
N ARG A 182 -18.38 -9.66 20.04
CA ARG A 182 -18.26 -10.15 21.42
C ARG A 182 -19.04 -11.45 21.58
N THR A 183 -18.37 -12.48 22.07
CA THR A 183 -18.98 -13.76 22.41
C THR A 183 -19.25 -13.83 23.92
N ASP A 184 -20.42 -14.32 24.34
CA ASP A 184 -20.86 -14.38 25.76
C ASP A 184 -20.11 -15.43 26.61
N LEU A 185 -18.88 -15.80 26.23
CA LEU A 185 -18.09 -16.80 26.92
C LEU A 185 -17.24 -16.14 28.02
N THR A 186 -17.80 -16.00 29.22
CA THR A 186 -16.96 -16.00 30.43
C THR A 186 -16.14 -17.29 30.44
N PRO A 187 -14.80 -17.23 30.50
CA PRO A 187 -14.00 -18.43 30.69
C PRO A 187 -14.44 -19.06 32.01
N ALA A 188 -15.04 -20.25 31.95
CA ALA A 188 -15.12 -21.09 33.12
C ALA A 188 -13.69 -21.28 33.63
N LEU A 189 -13.45 -20.95 34.90
CA LEU A 189 -12.19 -21.19 35.60
C LEU A 189 -11.87 -22.69 35.53
N GLN A 190 -11.17 -23.15 34.48
CA GLN A 190 -10.71 -24.53 34.36
C GLN A 190 -9.55 -24.66 33.35
N ALA A 191 -8.40 -25.10 33.90
CA ALA A 191 -7.17 -25.62 33.28
C ALA A 191 -6.42 -24.70 32.29
N GLU A 192 -5.12 -24.96 32.11
CA GLU A 192 -4.24 -24.27 31.14
C GLU A 192 -4.88 -24.25 29.75
N VAL A 193 -5.52 -23.14 29.40
CA VAL A 193 -6.18 -22.98 28.11
C VAL A 193 -5.12 -22.79 27.05
N ASP A 194 -5.08 -23.69 26.06
CA ASP A 194 -4.23 -23.55 24.89
C ASP A 194 -4.63 -22.30 24.09
N VAL A 195 -3.79 -21.26 24.17
CA VAL A 195 -4.03 -19.95 23.55
C VAL A 195 -4.18 -20.08 22.02
N ARG A 196 -3.50 -21.05 21.40
CA ARG A 196 -3.65 -21.32 19.96
C ARG A 196 -5.07 -21.78 19.62
N SER A 197 -5.63 -22.69 20.42
CA SER A 197 -7.02 -23.15 20.28
C SER A 197 -8.03 -22.02 20.50
N CYS A 198 -7.73 -21.07 21.40
CA CYS A 198 -8.52 -19.84 21.54
C CYS A 198 -8.51 -19.00 20.26
N CYS A 199 -7.33 -18.75 19.66
CA CYS A 199 -7.22 -17.99 18.41
C CYS A 199 -8.02 -18.64 17.27
N LEU A 200 -7.94 -19.97 17.13
CA LEU A 200 -8.71 -20.70 16.12
C LEU A 200 -10.22 -20.60 16.37
N SER A 201 -10.63 -20.70 17.64
CA SER A 201 -12.04 -20.54 18.03
C SER A 201 -12.54 -19.13 17.74
N GLU A 202 -11.73 -18.11 18.00
CA GLU A 202 -12.05 -16.71 17.71
C GLU A 202 -12.21 -16.46 16.21
N ILE A 203 -11.29 -16.97 15.38
CA ILE A 203 -11.38 -16.86 13.91
C ILE A 203 -12.70 -17.47 13.42
N LYS A 204 -13.05 -18.68 13.90
CA LYS A 204 -14.28 -19.37 13.53
C LYS A 204 -15.52 -18.60 13.99
N GLN A 205 -15.61 -18.26 15.28
CA GLN A 205 -16.78 -17.63 15.88
C GLN A 205 -17.05 -16.25 15.27
N THR A 206 -16.00 -15.44 15.07
CA THR A 206 -16.14 -14.10 14.48
C THR A 206 -16.47 -14.17 12.99
N GLU A 207 -16.04 -15.19 12.25
CA GLU A 207 -16.43 -15.39 10.84
C GLU A 207 -17.89 -15.84 10.70
N GLU A 208 -18.34 -16.74 11.58
CA GLU A 208 -19.74 -17.16 11.68
C GLU A 208 -20.63 -15.95 11.98
N LYS A 209 -20.28 -15.18 13.01
CA LYS A 209 -21.04 -13.99 13.41
C LYS A 209 -21.07 -12.91 12.33
N TYR A 210 -19.95 -12.72 11.64
CA TYR A 210 -19.87 -11.79 10.51
C TYR A 210 -20.75 -12.23 9.34
N THR A 211 -20.73 -13.52 9.00
CA THR A 211 -21.57 -14.08 7.93
C THR A 211 -23.05 -13.94 8.26
N GLU A 212 -23.46 -14.26 9.49
CA GLU A 212 -24.83 -14.04 9.99
C GLU A 212 -25.24 -12.57 9.88
N THR A 213 -24.33 -11.65 10.16
CA THR A 213 -24.59 -10.21 10.06
C THR A 213 -24.85 -9.79 8.62
N LEU A 214 -24.01 -10.24 7.67
CA LEU A 214 -24.22 -9.98 6.24
C LEU A 214 -25.56 -10.56 5.75
N GLU A 215 -25.89 -11.78 6.17
CA GLU A 215 -27.18 -12.41 5.86
C GLU A 215 -28.36 -11.64 6.47
N SER A 216 -28.19 -11.12 7.68
CA SER A 216 -29.19 -10.28 8.35
C SER A 216 -29.46 -8.99 7.57
N ILE A 217 -28.40 -8.33 7.05
CA ILE A 217 -28.53 -7.17 6.16
C ILE A 217 -29.34 -7.54 4.91
N GLU A 218 -29.00 -8.65 4.24
CA GLU A 218 -29.71 -9.09 3.04
C GLU A 218 -31.18 -9.43 3.33
N LYS A 219 -31.44 -10.20 4.38
CA LYS A 219 -32.76 -10.73 4.73
C LYS A 219 -33.70 -9.67 5.28
N TYR A 220 -33.23 -8.83 6.21
CA TYR A 220 -34.09 -7.92 6.97
C TYR A 220 -34.06 -6.48 6.49
N PHE A 221 -33.05 -6.08 5.70
CA PHE A 221 -32.99 -4.72 5.13
C PHE A 221 -33.13 -4.74 3.61
N LEU A 222 -32.21 -5.41 2.90
CA LEU A 222 -32.18 -5.38 1.43
C LEU A 222 -33.50 -5.86 0.83
N ASN A 223 -33.96 -7.06 1.20
CA ASN A 223 -35.18 -7.64 0.63
C ASN A 223 -36.45 -6.83 0.96
N PRO A 224 -36.69 -6.36 2.20
CA PRO A 224 -37.84 -5.51 2.50
C PRO A 224 -37.81 -4.14 1.83
N LEU A 225 -36.62 -3.52 1.69
CA LEU A 225 -36.47 -2.16 1.13
C LEU A 225 -36.56 -2.12 -0.40
N ARG A 226 -36.43 -3.25 -1.10
CA ARG A 226 -36.68 -3.34 -2.56
C ARG A 226 -38.05 -2.79 -3.00
N LYS A 227 -39.05 -2.77 -2.11
CA LYS A 227 -40.38 -2.23 -2.41
C LYS A 227 -40.49 -0.71 -2.24
N PHE A 228 -39.53 -0.10 -1.54
CA PHE A 228 -39.53 1.31 -1.18
C PHE A 228 -38.46 2.10 -1.96
N PHE A 229 -37.39 1.44 -2.37
CA PHE A 229 -36.27 2.04 -3.08
C PHE A 229 -36.40 1.76 -4.58
N THR A 230 -35.98 2.72 -5.40
CA THR A 230 -35.75 2.48 -6.82
C THR A 230 -34.56 1.53 -7.03
N PRO A 231 -34.46 0.81 -8.16
CA PRO A 231 -33.32 -0.06 -8.44
C PRO A 231 -31.97 0.65 -8.32
N ASN A 232 -31.87 1.90 -8.79
CA ASN A 232 -30.66 2.70 -8.67
C ASN A 232 -30.33 3.12 -7.23
N GLU A 233 -31.34 3.41 -6.39
CA GLU A 233 -31.11 3.65 -4.96
C GLU A 233 -30.64 2.37 -4.26
N MET A 234 -31.22 1.21 -4.61
CA MET A 234 -30.80 -0.10 -4.09
C MET A 234 -29.32 -0.38 -4.41
N ASP A 235 -28.92 -0.23 -5.67
CA ASP A 235 -27.54 -0.51 -6.11
C ASP A 235 -26.53 0.42 -5.42
N LYS A 236 -26.89 1.69 -5.20
CA LYS A 236 -26.00 2.67 -4.56
C LYS A 236 -25.93 2.53 -3.05
N VAL A 237 -27.00 2.09 -2.38
CA VAL A 237 -27.01 1.92 -0.91
C VAL A 237 -26.45 0.57 -0.48
N PHE A 238 -26.79 -0.52 -1.18
CA PHE A 238 -26.35 -1.88 -0.81
C PHE A 238 -25.10 -2.36 -1.54
N LEU A 239 -24.64 -1.62 -2.56
CA LEU A 239 -23.40 -1.92 -3.29
C LEU A 239 -23.35 -3.40 -3.70
N ASN A 240 -22.23 -4.07 -3.42
CA ASN A 240 -22.00 -5.49 -3.66
C ASN A 240 -22.17 -6.36 -2.40
N ILE A 241 -23.04 -5.97 -1.44
CA ILE A 241 -23.35 -6.80 -0.25
C ILE A 241 -23.79 -8.24 -0.63
N PRO A 242 -24.64 -8.48 -1.65
CA PRO A 242 -25.00 -9.86 -2.02
C PRO A 242 -23.79 -10.71 -2.45
N ASP A 243 -22.77 -10.11 -3.04
CA ASP A 243 -21.53 -10.80 -3.41
C ASP A 243 -20.69 -11.12 -2.17
N LEU A 244 -20.63 -10.19 -1.21
CA LEU A 244 -19.99 -10.41 0.09
C LEU A 244 -20.67 -11.54 0.86
N VAL A 245 -22.00 -11.59 0.90
CA VAL A 245 -22.76 -12.68 1.54
C VAL A 245 -22.37 -14.03 0.93
N ARG A 246 -22.39 -14.15 -0.40
CA ARG A 246 -22.02 -15.40 -1.09
C ARG A 246 -20.57 -15.81 -0.82
N LEU A 247 -19.66 -14.84 -0.82
CA LEU A 247 -18.24 -15.08 -0.57
C LEU A 247 -18.01 -15.58 0.86
N HIS A 248 -18.55 -14.89 1.86
CA HIS A 248 -18.31 -15.22 3.27
C HIS A 248 -19.03 -16.48 3.72
N LYS A 249 -20.18 -16.83 3.14
CA LYS A 249 -20.78 -18.16 3.32
C LYS A 249 -19.82 -19.29 2.93
N SER A 250 -19.16 -19.15 1.78
CA SER A 250 -18.20 -20.12 1.31
C SER A 250 -16.96 -20.16 2.21
N LEU A 251 -16.44 -18.99 2.61
CA LEU A 251 -15.28 -18.87 3.48
C LEU A 251 -15.53 -19.49 4.87
N MET A 252 -16.68 -19.18 5.47
CA MET A 252 -17.11 -19.68 6.78
C MET A 252 -17.13 -21.21 6.81
N VAL A 253 -17.75 -21.85 5.80
CA VAL A 253 -17.82 -23.32 5.70
C VAL A 253 -16.42 -23.91 5.59
N GLU A 254 -15.56 -23.39 4.72
CA GLU A 254 -14.20 -23.91 4.54
C GLU A 254 -13.32 -23.71 5.79
N VAL A 255 -13.43 -22.56 6.46
CA VAL A 255 -12.71 -22.28 7.72
C VAL A 255 -13.19 -23.21 8.83
N GLN A 256 -14.51 -23.41 8.95
CA GLN A 256 -15.09 -24.33 9.94
C GLN A 256 -14.66 -25.77 9.68
N ASP A 257 -14.68 -26.23 8.44
CA ASP A 257 -14.25 -27.58 8.06
C ASP A 257 -12.76 -27.80 8.33
N SER A 258 -11.94 -26.79 8.04
CA SER A 258 -10.50 -26.81 8.33
C SER A 258 -10.22 -26.96 9.82
N ILE A 259 -10.90 -26.19 10.67
CA ILE A 259 -10.69 -26.20 12.12
C ILE A 259 -11.24 -27.48 12.76
N LEU A 260 -12.43 -27.93 12.36
CA LEU A 260 -13.10 -29.09 12.99
C LEU A 260 -12.57 -30.44 12.49
N PHE A 261 -12.25 -30.58 11.20
CA PHE A 261 -11.96 -31.88 10.60
C PHE A 261 -10.51 -32.04 10.14
N LYS A 262 -9.74 -30.96 10.03
CA LYS A 262 -8.35 -30.97 9.50
C LYS A 262 -7.33 -30.35 10.45
N ASN A 263 -7.69 -30.13 11.72
CA ASN A 263 -6.83 -29.54 12.75
C ASN A 263 -6.18 -28.20 12.32
N ALA A 264 -6.87 -27.42 11.49
CA ALA A 264 -6.41 -26.16 10.92
C ALA A 264 -5.14 -26.20 10.05
N LEU A 265 -4.61 -27.39 9.70
CA LEU A 265 -3.36 -27.51 8.93
C LEU A 265 -3.43 -26.89 7.52
N ASN A 266 -4.62 -26.86 6.91
CA ASN A 266 -4.85 -26.26 5.59
C ASN A 266 -5.44 -24.85 5.67
N LEU A 267 -5.56 -24.26 6.85
CA LEU A 267 -6.20 -22.95 7.05
C LEU A 267 -5.49 -21.84 6.27
N TYR A 268 -4.15 -21.88 6.24
CA TYR A 268 -3.34 -20.91 5.49
C TYR A 268 -3.69 -20.90 4.00
N GLN A 269 -3.94 -22.06 3.42
CA GLN A 269 -4.21 -22.23 1.99
C GLN A 269 -5.57 -21.65 1.62
N ILE A 270 -6.55 -21.74 2.53
CA ILE A 270 -7.86 -21.09 2.40
C ILE A 270 -7.66 -19.59 2.29
N PHE A 271 -7.01 -18.93 3.25
CA PHE A 271 -6.80 -17.48 3.21
C PHE A 271 -6.01 -17.01 1.98
N ILE A 272 -4.99 -17.75 1.55
CA ILE A 272 -4.25 -17.44 0.31
C ILE A 272 -5.19 -17.51 -0.90
N SER A 273 -6.00 -18.57 -1.02
CA SER A 273 -6.94 -18.72 -2.14
C SER A 273 -8.07 -17.68 -2.13
N TYR A 274 -8.48 -17.21 -0.95
CA TYR A 274 -9.52 -16.20 -0.81
C TYR A 274 -9.00 -14.77 -0.98
N LYS A 275 -7.67 -14.53 -0.95
CA LYS A 275 -7.08 -13.19 -1.17
C LYS A 275 -7.66 -12.50 -2.40
N GLU A 276 -7.65 -13.17 -3.56
CA GLU A 276 -8.16 -12.59 -4.81
C GLU A 276 -9.68 -12.42 -4.81
N ARG A 277 -10.40 -13.35 -4.17
CA ARG A 277 -11.86 -13.28 -4.05
C ARG A 277 -12.29 -12.11 -3.17
N LEU A 278 -11.54 -11.82 -2.11
CA LEU A 278 -11.75 -10.71 -1.17
C LEU A 278 -11.44 -9.34 -1.78
N LEU A 279 -10.89 -9.26 -2.99
CA LEU A 279 -10.64 -7.98 -3.64
C LEU A 279 -11.93 -7.18 -3.96
N ILE A 280 -13.10 -7.84 -3.93
CA ILE A 280 -14.40 -7.17 -4.06
C ILE A 280 -14.66 -6.14 -2.94
N TYR A 281 -13.91 -6.21 -1.82
CA TYR A 281 -13.92 -5.19 -0.79
C TYR A 281 -13.41 -3.83 -1.28
N GLY A 282 -12.57 -3.76 -2.32
CA GLY A 282 -12.15 -2.47 -2.89
C GLY A 282 -13.34 -1.67 -3.42
N ILE A 283 -14.30 -2.34 -4.08
CA ILE A 283 -15.53 -1.70 -4.57
C ILE A 283 -16.39 -1.23 -3.39
N TYR A 284 -16.51 -2.08 -2.36
CA TYR A 284 -17.30 -1.76 -1.18
C TYR A 284 -16.72 -0.55 -0.43
N CYS A 285 -15.44 -0.62 -0.05
CA CYS A 285 -14.78 0.41 0.76
C CYS A 285 -14.63 1.75 0.03
N SER A 286 -14.53 1.74 -1.30
CA SER A 286 -14.52 2.99 -2.09
C SER A 286 -15.85 3.74 -2.12
N ARG A 287 -16.98 3.05 -1.87
CA ARG A 287 -18.33 3.61 -2.08
C ARG A 287 -19.19 3.65 -0.83
N VAL A 288 -18.80 2.97 0.25
CA VAL A 288 -19.59 2.88 1.48
C VAL A 288 -19.94 4.25 2.08
N GLU A 289 -19.03 5.23 2.04
CA GLU A 289 -19.31 6.58 2.53
C GLU A 289 -20.41 7.29 1.73
N ILE A 290 -20.42 7.08 0.41
CA ILE A 290 -21.43 7.61 -0.51
C ILE A 290 -22.76 6.88 -0.29
N ALA A 291 -22.72 5.56 -0.09
CA ALA A 291 -23.89 4.75 0.21
C ALA A 291 -24.59 5.22 1.50
N ILE A 292 -23.82 5.47 2.56
CA ILE A 292 -24.33 6.01 3.83
C ILE A 292 -24.91 7.42 3.64
N ALA A 293 -24.21 8.31 2.93
CA ALA A 293 -24.73 9.66 2.66
C ALA A 293 -26.03 9.64 1.86
N MET A 294 -26.16 8.72 0.90
CA MET A 294 -27.41 8.50 0.17
C MET A 294 -28.51 7.95 1.06
N LEU A 295 -28.20 6.98 1.93
CA LEU A 295 -29.17 6.44 2.88
C LEU A 295 -29.71 7.53 3.80
N ASP A 296 -28.82 8.39 4.32
CA ASP A 296 -29.21 9.54 5.16
C ASP A 296 -30.12 10.51 4.41
N LEU A 297 -29.78 10.85 3.15
CA LEU A 297 -30.58 11.74 2.31
C LEU A 297 -31.97 11.16 2.06
N ILE A 298 -32.05 9.89 1.64
CA ILE A 298 -33.32 9.20 1.37
C ILE A 298 -34.16 9.14 2.66
N SER A 299 -33.55 8.80 3.79
CA SER A 299 -34.23 8.72 5.09
C SER A 299 -34.80 10.09 5.54
N LYS A 300 -34.11 11.18 5.19
CA LYS A 300 -34.57 12.55 5.46
C LYS A 300 -35.72 12.99 4.56
N GLU A 301 -35.72 12.57 3.29
CA GLU A 301 -36.73 12.97 2.31
C GLU A 301 -37.99 12.09 2.33
N LYS A 302 -37.85 10.79 2.66
CA LYS A 302 -38.91 9.79 2.57
C LYS A 302 -39.23 9.21 3.96
N GLU A 303 -40.27 9.74 4.58
CA GLU A 303 -40.71 9.36 5.93
C GLU A 303 -41.12 7.88 6.03
N ASP A 304 -41.75 7.34 4.98
CA ASP A 304 -42.13 5.93 4.88
C ASP A 304 -40.90 4.99 4.88
N VAL A 305 -39.83 5.38 4.19
CA VAL A 305 -38.53 4.70 4.21
C VAL A 305 -37.92 4.74 5.61
N ARG A 306 -37.93 5.90 6.27
CA ARG A 306 -37.39 6.06 7.63
C ARG A 306 -38.06 5.13 8.63
N LEU A 307 -39.40 5.10 8.64
CA LEU A 307 -40.17 4.18 9.48
C LEU A 307 -39.89 2.72 9.13
N LYS A 308 -39.71 2.42 7.84
CA LYS A 308 -39.38 1.06 7.41
C LYS A 308 -37.99 0.61 7.89
N LEU A 309 -37.00 1.50 7.85
CA LEU A 309 -35.65 1.24 8.36
C LEU A 309 -35.67 0.92 9.87
N GLU A 310 -36.46 1.65 10.66
CA GLU A 310 -36.65 1.39 12.09
C GLU A 310 -37.33 0.03 12.34
N GLU A 311 -38.35 -0.32 11.55
CA GLU A 311 -38.99 -1.64 11.61
C GLU A 311 -38.00 -2.77 11.29
N CYS A 312 -37.19 -2.58 10.24
CA CYS A 312 -36.14 -3.53 9.84
C CYS A 312 -35.11 -3.72 10.95
N ALA A 313 -34.63 -2.64 11.57
CA ALA A 313 -33.69 -2.70 12.69
C ALA A 313 -34.27 -3.44 13.90
N LYS A 314 -35.53 -3.16 14.26
CA LYS A 314 -36.24 -3.89 15.33
C LYS A 314 -36.33 -5.39 15.05
N ARG A 315 -36.58 -5.79 13.81
CA ARG A 315 -36.68 -7.21 13.43
C ARG A 315 -35.32 -7.92 13.35
N ALA A 316 -34.28 -7.20 12.94
CA ALA A 316 -32.95 -7.77 12.74
C ALA A 316 -32.18 -7.96 14.06
N ASN A 317 -32.24 -6.98 14.95
CA ASN A 317 -31.37 -6.91 16.13
C ASN A 317 -32.00 -6.16 17.32
N ASN A 318 -33.34 -6.18 17.42
CA ASN A 318 -34.11 -5.46 18.45
C ASN A 318 -33.86 -3.93 18.47
N GLY A 319 -33.39 -3.37 17.35
CA GLY A 319 -33.09 -1.94 17.23
C GLY A 319 -31.76 -1.54 17.84
N LYS A 320 -30.88 -2.49 18.18
CA LYS A 320 -29.54 -2.20 18.70
C LYS A 320 -28.64 -1.54 17.66
N PHE A 321 -28.75 -1.94 16.39
CA PHE A 321 -27.92 -1.41 15.30
C PHE A 321 -28.78 -1.03 14.10
N THR A 322 -28.56 0.17 13.57
CA THR A 322 -29.24 0.68 12.36
C THR A 322 -28.59 0.12 11.09
N LEU A 323 -29.24 0.27 9.93
CA LEU A 323 -28.62 -0.10 8.66
C LEU A 323 -27.32 0.66 8.41
N ARG A 324 -27.28 1.95 8.79
CA ARG A 324 -26.08 2.79 8.70
C ARG A 324 -24.90 2.17 9.44
N ASP A 325 -25.13 1.72 10.68
CA ASP A 325 -24.13 1.07 11.53
C ASP A 325 -23.62 -0.22 10.90
N LEU A 326 -24.53 -1.05 10.40
CA LEU A 326 -24.22 -2.35 9.81
C LEU A 326 -23.45 -2.23 8.48
N LEU A 327 -23.64 -1.16 7.71
CA LEU A 327 -22.90 -0.94 6.46
C LEU A 327 -21.41 -0.65 6.69
N VAL A 328 -20.98 -0.25 7.90
CA VAL A 328 -19.56 -0.02 8.19
C VAL A 328 -18.81 -1.32 8.50
N VAL A 329 -19.51 -2.32 9.04
CA VAL A 329 -18.94 -3.60 9.53
C VAL A 329 -18.05 -4.32 8.50
N PRO A 330 -18.39 -4.42 7.19
CA PRO A 330 -17.54 -5.11 6.23
C PRO A 330 -16.15 -4.48 6.07
N MET A 331 -16.07 -3.15 6.06
CA MET A 331 -14.80 -2.43 5.97
C MET A 331 -13.88 -2.73 7.18
N GLN A 332 -14.47 -3.02 8.34
CA GLN A 332 -13.72 -3.37 9.54
C GLN A 332 -13.28 -4.82 9.52
N ARG A 333 -14.16 -5.75 9.12
CA ARG A 333 -13.86 -7.18 9.09
C ARG A 333 -12.63 -7.50 8.25
N VAL A 334 -12.53 -6.92 7.05
CA VAL A 334 -11.41 -7.19 6.14
C VAL A 334 -10.05 -6.77 6.73
N LEU A 335 -10.05 -5.79 7.65
CA LEU A 335 -8.88 -5.31 8.37
C LEU A 335 -8.57 -6.13 9.65
N LYS A 336 -9.42 -7.07 10.05
CA LYS A 336 -9.17 -7.93 11.23
C LYS A 336 -8.45 -9.24 10.88
N TYR A 337 -8.55 -9.72 9.63
CA TYR A 337 -7.94 -11.00 9.23
C TYR A 337 -6.44 -11.07 9.50
N HIS A 338 -5.69 -10.02 9.19
CA HIS A 338 -4.25 -10.02 9.46
C HIS A 338 -3.92 -9.97 10.95
N LEU A 339 -4.75 -9.33 11.79
CA LEU A 339 -4.55 -9.30 13.24
C LEU A 339 -4.81 -10.67 13.87
N LEU A 340 -5.91 -11.32 13.46
CA LEU A 340 -6.27 -12.66 13.91
C LEU A 340 -5.20 -13.69 13.52
N LEU A 341 -4.71 -13.65 12.28
CA LEU A 341 -3.63 -14.52 11.82
C LEU A 341 -2.31 -14.21 12.50
N GLN A 342 -2.02 -12.94 12.80
CA GLN A 342 -0.80 -12.54 13.51
C GLN A 342 -0.77 -13.12 14.92
N GLU A 343 -1.88 -13.06 15.67
CA GLU A 343 -1.95 -13.67 17.00
C GLU A 343 -1.88 -15.20 16.91
N LEU A 344 -2.52 -15.83 15.92
CA LEU A 344 -2.39 -17.27 15.69
C LEU A 344 -0.94 -17.70 15.40
N VAL A 345 -0.21 -16.96 14.56
CA VAL A 345 1.20 -17.23 14.23
C VAL A 345 2.09 -17.14 15.48
N LYS A 346 1.82 -16.18 16.37
CA LYS A 346 2.58 -15.97 17.61
C LYS A 346 2.51 -17.18 18.53
N HIS A 347 1.36 -17.84 18.59
CA HIS A 347 1.10 -19.02 19.43
C HIS A 347 1.24 -20.35 18.66
N THR A 348 1.86 -20.33 17.48
CA THR A 348 2.19 -21.55 16.72
C THR A 348 3.67 -21.88 16.89
N TYR A 349 3.96 -23.06 17.42
CA TYR A 349 5.34 -23.51 17.70
C TYR A 349 5.95 -24.39 16.61
N ASP A 350 5.12 -25.11 15.85
CA ASP A 350 5.61 -25.89 14.71
C ASP A 350 6.15 -24.98 13.60
N ALA A 351 7.41 -25.17 13.20
CA ALA A 351 8.08 -24.27 12.27
C ALA A 351 7.47 -24.33 10.85
N GLY A 352 7.02 -25.50 10.40
CA GLY A 352 6.42 -25.67 9.08
C GLY A 352 5.07 -24.98 9.00
N GLU A 353 4.21 -25.23 9.99
CA GLU A 353 2.91 -24.58 10.10
C GLU A 353 3.04 -23.08 10.32
N LYS A 354 3.96 -22.63 11.17
CA LYS A 354 4.21 -21.20 11.39
C LYS A 354 4.60 -20.49 10.10
N ASN A 355 5.45 -21.09 9.27
CA ASN A 355 5.81 -20.54 7.96
C ASN A 355 4.62 -20.50 6.99
N ASN A 356 3.82 -21.57 6.95
CA ASN A 356 2.60 -21.60 6.15
C ASN A 356 1.61 -20.49 6.57
N LEU A 357 1.38 -20.31 7.87
CA LEU A 357 0.54 -19.24 8.40
C LEU A 357 1.12 -17.85 8.17
N LYS A 358 2.45 -17.67 8.20
CA LYS A 358 3.11 -16.41 7.80
C LYS A 358 2.78 -16.04 6.35
N MET A 359 2.76 -17.00 5.42
CA MET A 359 2.35 -16.73 4.02
C MET A 359 0.90 -16.25 3.93
N ALA A 360 -0.01 -16.84 4.70
CA ALA A 360 -1.41 -16.38 4.77
C ALA A 360 -1.54 -15.00 5.43
N LEU A 361 -0.74 -14.75 6.47
CA LEU A 361 -0.66 -13.44 7.11
C LEU A 361 -0.22 -12.36 6.12
N ASP A 362 0.83 -12.61 5.35
CA ASP A 362 1.32 -11.68 4.33
C ASP A 362 0.28 -11.44 3.24
N ALA A 363 -0.46 -12.48 2.83
CA ALA A 363 -1.58 -12.35 1.90
C ALA A 363 -2.69 -11.43 2.43
N MET A 364 -3.08 -11.57 3.70
CA MET A 364 -4.12 -10.73 4.32
C MET A 364 -3.63 -9.32 4.62
N LYS A 365 -2.34 -9.13 4.95
CA LYS A 365 -1.76 -7.79 5.09
C LYS A 365 -1.70 -7.06 3.74
N ASP A 366 -1.37 -7.74 2.65
CA ASP A 366 -1.39 -7.15 1.29
C ASP A 366 -2.83 -6.73 0.89
N LEU A 367 -3.83 -7.53 1.25
CA LEU A 367 -5.25 -7.16 1.08
C LEU A 367 -5.63 -5.92 1.89
N ALA A 368 -5.24 -5.85 3.17
CA ALA A 368 -5.50 -4.68 4.02
C ALA A 368 -4.87 -3.40 3.44
N GLN A 369 -3.63 -3.51 2.97
CA GLN A 369 -2.97 -2.39 2.28
C GLN A 369 -3.69 -2.00 1.00
N TYR A 370 -4.14 -2.96 0.20
CA TYR A 370 -4.93 -2.67 -0.99
C TYR A 370 -6.18 -1.85 -0.65
N VAL A 371 -6.95 -2.27 0.37
CA VAL A 371 -8.16 -1.55 0.82
C VAL A 371 -7.83 -0.13 1.30
N ASN A 372 -6.74 0.04 2.06
CA ASN A 372 -6.28 1.36 2.52
C ASN A 372 -5.90 2.28 1.36
N GLU A 373 -5.22 1.75 0.33
CA GLU A 373 -4.87 2.52 -0.87
C GLU A 373 -6.10 2.90 -1.69
N VAL A 374 -7.11 2.02 -1.75
CA VAL A 374 -8.38 2.35 -2.40
C VAL A 374 -9.05 3.53 -1.68
N LYS A 375 -9.07 3.55 -0.34
CA LYS A 375 -9.61 4.69 0.43
C LYS A 375 -8.82 5.98 0.13
N ARG A 376 -7.49 5.90 0.19
CA ARG A 376 -6.59 7.04 -0.07
C ARG A 376 -6.75 7.60 -1.50
N ASP A 377 -6.88 6.74 -2.50
CA ASP A 377 -7.10 7.19 -3.88
C ASP A 377 -8.48 7.86 -4.02
N ASN A 378 -9.52 7.41 -3.31
CA ASN A 378 -10.82 8.11 -3.31
C ASN A 378 -10.73 9.49 -2.66
N GLU A 379 -10.00 9.64 -1.55
CA GLU A 379 -9.70 10.94 -0.95
C GLU A 379 -8.97 11.85 -1.95
N THR A 380 -7.94 11.32 -2.60
CA THR A 380 -7.19 12.04 -3.63
C THR A 380 -8.09 12.50 -4.79
N LEU A 381 -9.00 11.64 -5.26
CA LEU A 381 -9.94 11.97 -6.33
C LEU A 381 -10.94 13.04 -5.89
N ARG A 382 -11.37 13.04 -4.62
CA ARG A 382 -12.20 14.10 -4.03
C ARG A 382 -11.44 15.43 -4.00
N ASP A 383 -10.16 15.43 -3.63
CA ASP A 383 -9.33 16.63 -3.64
C ASP A 383 -9.16 17.21 -5.05
N ILE A 384 -8.93 16.34 -6.04
CA ILE A 384 -8.84 16.72 -7.46
C ILE A 384 -10.15 17.38 -7.93
N ASP A 385 -11.31 16.81 -7.58
CA ASP A 385 -12.61 17.40 -7.90
C ASP A 385 -12.81 18.75 -7.19
N GLN A 386 -12.38 18.89 -5.94
CA GLN A 386 -12.40 20.19 -5.22
C GLN A 386 -11.53 21.23 -5.92
N TYR A 387 -10.29 20.89 -6.29
CA TYR A 387 -9.40 21.78 -7.05
C TYR A 387 -10.04 22.18 -8.38
N GLN A 388 -10.62 21.22 -9.10
CA GLN A 388 -11.23 21.46 -10.41
C GLN A 388 -12.41 22.44 -10.33
N ARG A 389 -13.22 22.39 -9.27
CA ARG A 389 -14.35 23.32 -9.06
C ARG A 389 -13.91 24.75 -8.73
N CYS A 390 -12.71 24.92 -8.17
CA CYS A 390 -12.20 26.23 -7.75
C CYS A 390 -11.28 26.89 -8.77
N ILE A 391 -10.86 26.18 -9.82
CA ILE A 391 -10.02 26.73 -10.90
C ILE A 391 -10.88 27.00 -12.14
N GLU A 392 -11.04 28.28 -12.47
CA GLU A 392 -11.71 28.78 -13.66
C GLU A 392 -10.82 28.66 -14.90
N ASN A 393 -11.44 28.57 -16.08
CA ASN A 393 -10.77 28.45 -17.39
C ASN A 393 -9.88 27.21 -17.55
N LEU A 394 -10.20 26.09 -16.91
CA LEU A 394 -9.52 24.83 -17.17
C LEU A 394 -9.80 24.31 -18.59
N ASN A 395 -8.74 23.91 -19.30
CA ASN A 395 -8.87 23.36 -20.66
C ASN A 395 -9.27 21.87 -20.66
N GLN A 396 -8.97 21.15 -19.57
CA GLN A 396 -9.28 19.72 -19.41
C GLN A 396 -9.39 19.35 -17.93
N SER A 397 -9.90 18.15 -17.65
CA SER A 397 -10.04 17.67 -16.27
C SER A 397 -8.68 17.45 -15.60
N LEU A 398 -8.57 17.81 -14.32
CA LEU A 398 -7.32 17.70 -13.56
C LEU A 398 -6.88 16.25 -13.31
N ILE A 399 -7.81 15.29 -13.34
CA ILE A 399 -7.54 13.87 -13.11
C ILE A 399 -6.49 13.29 -14.08
N VAL A 400 -6.39 13.86 -15.29
CA VAL A 400 -5.43 13.41 -16.31
C VAL A 400 -3.98 13.75 -15.97
N TYR A 401 -3.76 14.66 -15.02
CA TYR A 401 -2.42 15.08 -14.61
C TYR A 401 -1.83 14.22 -13.49
N GLY A 402 -2.57 13.24 -12.99
CA GLY A 402 -2.14 12.33 -11.92
C GLY A 402 -2.45 12.86 -10.52
N ARG A 403 -1.67 12.45 -9.53
CA ARG A 403 -1.89 12.85 -8.13
C ARG A 403 -1.36 14.27 -7.87
N PRO A 404 -2.04 15.08 -7.06
CA PRO A 404 -1.50 16.35 -6.59
C PRO A 404 -0.27 16.11 -5.69
N LYS A 405 0.72 16.98 -5.79
CA LYS A 405 1.94 17.01 -4.96
C LYS A 405 1.96 18.19 -3.99
N GLY A 406 1.19 19.22 -4.30
CA GLY A 406 1.06 20.40 -3.46
C GLY A 406 0.57 21.60 -4.26
N ASP A 407 0.15 22.61 -3.53
CA ASP A 407 -0.26 23.90 -4.08
C ASP A 407 0.26 25.04 -3.20
N GLY A 408 0.46 26.22 -3.80
CA GLY A 408 0.90 27.38 -3.05
C GLY A 408 1.33 28.57 -3.88
N GLU A 409 1.64 29.66 -3.18
CA GLU A 409 2.07 30.93 -3.77
C GLU A 409 3.53 30.92 -4.22
N VAL A 410 3.76 31.39 -5.44
CA VAL A 410 5.08 31.51 -6.06
C VAL A 410 5.23 32.83 -6.81
N ARG A 411 6.46 33.34 -6.89
CA ARG A 411 6.82 34.43 -7.80
C ARG A 411 7.46 33.83 -9.04
N LEU A 412 6.82 34.02 -10.17
CA LEU A 412 7.23 33.42 -11.43
C LEU A 412 7.80 34.48 -12.37
N VAL A 413 8.94 34.17 -12.99
CA VAL A 413 9.53 34.95 -14.10
C VAL A 413 9.59 34.04 -15.32
N SER A 414 9.10 34.53 -16.45
CA SER A 414 9.17 33.81 -17.72
C SER A 414 10.39 34.25 -18.51
N SER A 415 10.95 33.34 -19.30
CA SER A 415 11.95 33.65 -20.34
C SER A 415 11.51 34.78 -21.30
N VAL A 416 10.19 34.93 -21.52
CA VAL A 416 9.62 35.96 -22.41
C VAL A 416 9.30 37.26 -21.67
N ASP A 417 8.70 37.17 -20.48
CA ASP A 417 8.40 38.31 -19.61
C ASP A 417 9.29 38.27 -18.36
N LYS A 418 10.31 39.13 -18.35
CA LYS A 418 11.28 39.23 -17.24
C LYS A 418 10.71 39.85 -15.97
N ARG A 419 9.42 40.22 -15.95
CA ARG A 419 8.75 40.73 -14.75
C ARG A 419 8.42 39.59 -13.79
N LYS A 420 8.62 39.85 -12.48
CA LYS A 420 8.15 38.96 -11.42
C LYS A 420 6.64 39.05 -11.31
N GLN A 421 5.97 37.92 -11.47
CA GLN A 421 4.53 37.80 -11.40
C GLN A 421 4.14 36.94 -10.20
N ASP A 422 3.32 37.47 -9.29
CA ASP A 422 2.74 36.67 -8.21
C ASP A 422 1.69 35.71 -8.79
N ARG A 423 1.87 34.41 -8.53
CA ARG A 423 1.03 33.32 -9.04
C ARG A 423 0.77 32.29 -7.94
N HIS A 424 -0.26 31.49 -8.13
CA HIS A 424 -0.51 30.28 -7.36
C HIS A 424 -0.29 29.10 -8.27
N ILE A 425 0.45 28.08 -7.83
CA ILE A 425 0.64 26.86 -8.63
C ILE A 425 -0.05 25.68 -7.96
N PHE A 426 -0.60 24.78 -8.78
CA PHE A 426 -1.00 23.44 -8.37
C PHE A 426 -0.09 22.45 -9.10
N LEU A 427 0.74 21.72 -8.36
CA LEU A 427 1.65 20.72 -8.91
C LEU A 427 0.99 19.35 -8.84
N PHE A 428 0.99 18.66 -9.98
CA PHE A 428 0.56 17.28 -10.14
C PHE A 428 1.74 16.43 -10.63
N ASP A 429 1.59 15.11 -10.65
CA ASP A 429 2.59 14.20 -11.20
C ASP A 429 3.06 14.60 -12.61
N ILE A 430 2.13 14.99 -13.49
CA ILE A 430 2.41 15.21 -14.91
C ILE A 430 2.44 16.70 -15.29
N ALA A 431 1.84 17.59 -14.49
CA ALA A 431 1.72 18.99 -14.87
C ALA A 431 1.79 19.98 -13.71
N VAL A 432 2.13 21.23 -14.03
CA VAL A 432 1.98 22.39 -13.13
C VAL A 432 0.89 23.30 -13.70
N ILE A 433 -0.17 23.52 -12.94
CA ILE A 433 -1.21 24.48 -13.29
C ILE A 433 -0.85 25.83 -12.68
N ILE A 434 -0.57 26.82 -13.51
CA ILE A 434 -0.24 28.18 -13.08
C ILE A 434 -1.51 29.01 -13.08
N CYS A 435 -1.86 29.55 -11.92
CA CYS A 435 -3.08 30.30 -11.69
C CYS A 435 -2.79 31.72 -11.19
N LYS A 436 -3.75 32.62 -11.45
CA LYS A 436 -3.86 33.93 -10.77
C LYS A 436 -5.01 33.86 -9.77
N ARG A 437 -4.75 34.16 -8.51
CA ARG A 437 -5.76 34.17 -7.45
C ARG A 437 -6.81 35.27 -7.67
N ARG A 438 -8.09 34.95 -7.48
CA ARG A 438 -9.26 35.84 -7.61
C ARG A 438 -10.22 35.62 -6.42
N GLY A 439 -9.95 36.27 -5.30
CA GLY A 439 -10.71 36.03 -4.07
C GLY A 439 -10.51 34.60 -3.58
N TYR A 440 -11.59 33.81 -3.56
CA TYR A 440 -11.58 32.39 -3.18
C TYR A 440 -11.32 31.43 -4.35
N ASN A 441 -11.41 31.91 -5.59
CA ASN A 441 -11.20 31.12 -6.80
C ASN A 441 -9.83 31.38 -7.42
N TYR A 442 -9.46 30.54 -8.37
CA TYR A 442 -8.20 30.59 -9.11
C TYR A 442 -8.50 30.69 -10.60
N GLU A 443 -7.86 31.60 -11.30
CA GLU A 443 -8.00 31.75 -12.75
C GLU A 443 -6.79 31.11 -13.43
N MET A 444 -6.98 30.03 -14.20
CA MET A 444 -5.89 29.37 -14.93
C MET A 444 -5.24 30.34 -15.93
N LYS A 445 -3.92 30.40 -15.93
CA LYS A 445 -3.11 31.24 -16.82
C LYS A 445 -2.24 30.44 -17.76
N ASP A 446 -1.67 29.34 -17.29
CA ASP A 446 -0.80 28.49 -18.08
C ASP A 446 -0.75 27.06 -17.50
N VAL A 447 -0.37 26.09 -18.30
CA VAL A 447 -0.19 24.69 -17.89
C VAL A 447 1.15 24.18 -18.41
N LEU A 448 2.03 23.79 -17.49
CA LEU A 448 3.34 23.21 -17.83
C LEU A 448 3.24 21.68 -17.82
N ASP A 449 3.33 21.05 -18.98
CA ASP A 449 3.42 19.59 -19.08
C ASP A 449 4.85 19.11 -18.76
N LEU A 450 5.04 18.56 -17.55
CA LEU A 450 6.33 18.12 -17.03
C LEU A 450 6.99 17.00 -17.87
N ASN A 451 6.26 16.35 -18.79
CA ASN A 451 6.85 15.48 -19.80
C ASN A 451 7.85 16.20 -20.72
N PHE A 452 7.82 17.52 -20.79
CA PHE A 452 8.71 18.31 -21.65
C PHE A 452 9.57 19.31 -20.89
N TYR A 453 9.53 19.30 -19.56
CA TYR A 453 10.37 20.17 -18.74
C TYR A 453 11.39 19.37 -17.93
N LYS A 454 12.45 20.07 -17.52
CA LYS A 454 13.43 19.64 -16.51
C LYS A 454 13.56 20.71 -15.44
N VAL A 455 13.84 20.27 -14.23
CA VAL A 455 14.09 21.15 -13.08
C VAL A 455 15.59 21.24 -12.86
N THR A 456 16.09 22.45 -12.67
CA THR A 456 17.51 22.73 -12.41
C THR A 456 17.64 23.71 -11.26
N ASN A 457 18.27 23.27 -10.18
CA ASN A 457 18.58 24.13 -9.04
C ASN A 457 19.91 24.87 -9.29
N ASN A 458 19.91 26.19 -9.12
CA ASN A 458 21.14 26.99 -9.11
C ASN A 458 21.22 27.78 -7.79
N PRO A 459 21.87 27.23 -6.74
CA PRO A 459 21.92 27.86 -5.43
C PRO A 459 22.74 29.16 -5.42
N THR A 460 23.57 29.43 -6.43
CA THR A 460 24.42 30.64 -6.48
C THR A 460 23.64 31.94 -6.74
N ALA A 461 22.39 31.85 -7.18
CA ALA A 461 21.50 32.99 -7.36
C ALA A 461 20.70 33.37 -6.10
N ASP A 462 20.73 32.51 -5.07
CA ASP A 462 20.00 32.75 -3.83
C ASP A 462 20.67 33.89 -3.03
N ARG A 463 19.87 34.87 -2.59
CA ARG A 463 20.34 35.94 -1.70
C ARG A 463 19.87 35.64 -0.28
N GLU A 464 20.79 35.25 0.59
CA GLU A 464 20.50 34.95 2.00
C GLU A 464 19.91 36.18 2.73
N GLY A 465 18.94 35.93 3.61
CA GLY A 465 18.30 36.96 4.44
C GLY A 465 17.24 37.82 3.74
N LYS A 466 16.82 37.49 2.50
CA LYS A 466 15.76 38.22 1.79
C LYS A 466 14.65 37.30 1.28
N LYS A 467 13.41 37.59 1.71
CA LYS A 467 12.20 36.90 1.23
C LYS A 467 12.10 36.96 -0.29
N TRP A 468 11.61 35.89 -0.92
CA TRP A 468 11.37 35.80 -2.36
C TRP A 468 12.64 35.89 -3.23
N CYS A 469 13.77 35.45 -2.68
CA CYS A 469 15.06 35.38 -3.38
C CYS A 469 15.60 33.95 -3.49
N TYR A 470 14.81 32.94 -3.12
CA TYR A 470 15.18 31.53 -3.21
C TYR A 470 14.47 30.93 -4.41
N GLY A 471 15.18 30.50 -5.45
CA GLY A 471 14.53 30.00 -6.65
C GLY A 471 15.24 28.87 -7.37
N PHE A 472 14.51 28.22 -8.28
CA PHE A 472 15.03 27.24 -9.22
C PHE A 472 14.37 27.39 -10.59
N TYR A 473 14.98 26.82 -11.62
CA TYR A 473 14.51 26.93 -12.98
C TYR A 473 13.75 25.67 -13.43
N VAL A 474 12.65 25.89 -14.14
CA VAL A 474 11.89 24.86 -14.86
C VAL A 474 12.02 25.18 -16.35
N THR A 475 12.82 24.40 -17.07
CA THR A 475 13.20 24.68 -18.45
C THR A 475 12.69 23.61 -19.40
N HIS A 476 12.16 24.02 -20.54
CA HIS A 476 11.71 23.10 -21.57
C HIS A 476 12.93 22.34 -22.14
N LEU A 477 12.78 21.04 -22.43
CA LEU A 477 13.86 20.18 -22.90
C LEU A 477 14.46 20.66 -24.24
N GLN A 478 13.66 21.30 -25.08
CA GLN A 478 14.11 21.90 -26.35
C GLN A 478 14.62 23.35 -26.20
N GLY A 479 14.60 23.92 -24.99
CA GLY A 479 15.12 25.27 -24.71
C GLY A 479 14.27 26.44 -25.21
N HIS A 480 13.08 26.21 -25.76
CA HIS A 480 12.23 27.29 -26.31
C HIS A 480 11.56 28.15 -25.23
N THR A 481 11.24 27.57 -24.07
CA THR A 481 10.58 28.25 -22.95
C THR A 481 11.21 27.85 -21.62
N GLY A 482 11.24 28.77 -20.67
CA GLY A 482 11.73 28.51 -19.31
C GLY A 482 11.10 29.45 -18.30
N TYR A 483 10.98 28.96 -17.07
CA TYR A 483 10.41 29.66 -15.94
C TYR A 483 11.40 29.62 -14.78
N GLU A 484 11.51 30.73 -14.07
CA GLU A 484 12.22 30.82 -12.81
C GLU A 484 11.18 31.02 -11.70
N LEU A 485 11.13 30.06 -10.78
CA LEU A 485 10.21 30.05 -9.65
C LEU A 485 10.95 30.54 -8.41
N PHE A 486 10.42 31.59 -7.77
CA PHE A 486 10.93 32.16 -6.53
C PHE A 486 9.97 31.89 -5.37
N PHE A 487 10.53 31.49 -4.24
CA PHE A 487 9.84 31.12 -3.02
C PHE A 487 10.26 32.05 -1.88
N LYS A 488 9.35 32.21 -0.91
CA LYS A 488 9.50 33.14 0.20
C LYS A 488 10.72 32.78 1.08
N THR A 489 10.90 31.51 1.42
CA THR A 489 12.00 30.99 2.26
C THR A 489 12.79 29.88 1.56
N ARG A 490 13.95 29.54 2.14
CA ARG A 490 14.82 28.46 1.66
C ARG A 490 14.15 27.10 1.82
N GLU A 491 13.39 26.93 2.88
CA GLU A 491 12.70 25.70 3.27
C GLU A 491 11.52 25.44 2.33
N LEU A 492 10.76 26.49 1.97
CA LEU A 492 9.74 26.41 0.93
C LEU A 492 10.36 26.06 -0.44
N LYS A 493 11.48 26.68 -0.81
CA LYS A 493 12.21 26.30 -2.04
C LYS A 493 12.59 24.82 -2.01
N LYS A 494 13.15 24.32 -0.90
CA LYS A 494 13.54 22.92 -0.74
C LYS A 494 12.33 21.98 -0.87
N LYS A 495 11.25 22.26 -0.12
CA LYS A 495 10.01 21.48 -0.18
C LYS A 495 9.46 21.40 -1.60
N TRP A 496 9.36 22.54 -2.30
CA TRP A 496 8.89 22.55 -3.68
C TRP A 496 9.83 21.81 -4.63
N LEU A 497 11.15 22.00 -4.49
CA LEU A 497 12.13 21.29 -5.30
C LEU A 497 11.97 19.76 -5.15
N ASP A 498 11.86 19.27 -3.92
CA ASP A 498 11.65 17.84 -3.62
C ASP A 498 10.34 17.32 -4.26
N GLN A 499 9.25 18.10 -4.21
CA GLN A 499 7.98 17.72 -4.84
C GLN A 499 8.08 17.68 -6.38
N PHE A 500 8.76 18.65 -6.99
CA PHE A 500 9.00 18.69 -8.43
C PHE A 500 9.89 17.51 -8.88
N GLU A 501 10.94 17.20 -8.13
CA GLU A 501 11.80 16.04 -8.38
C GLU A 501 11.03 14.72 -8.25
N MET A 502 10.14 14.60 -7.26
CA MET A 502 9.27 13.45 -7.08
C MET A 502 8.29 13.28 -8.24
N ALA A 503 7.65 14.37 -8.70
CA ALA A 503 6.77 14.35 -9.89
C ALA A 503 7.54 13.90 -11.14
N ILE A 504 8.73 14.46 -11.40
CA ILE A 504 9.56 14.06 -12.55
C ILE A 504 10.01 12.60 -12.43
N SER A 505 10.37 12.14 -11.23
CA SER A 505 10.71 10.73 -10.95
C SER A 505 9.52 9.79 -11.20
N ASN A 506 8.28 10.25 -10.98
CA ASN A 506 7.08 9.48 -11.30
C ASN A 506 6.84 9.39 -12.82
N ILE A 507 7.07 10.47 -13.56
CA ILE A 507 6.95 10.45 -15.03
C ILE A 507 8.06 9.58 -15.65
N ARG A 508 9.30 9.75 -15.18
CA ARG A 508 10.51 9.12 -15.74
C ARG A 508 11.30 8.41 -14.63
N PRO A 509 10.83 7.26 -14.13
CA PRO A 509 11.59 6.52 -13.15
C PRO A 509 12.90 5.99 -13.76
N GLU A 510 13.99 5.98 -12.99
CA GLU A 510 15.34 5.65 -13.49
C GLU A 510 15.40 4.32 -14.25
N LYS A 511 14.62 3.33 -13.79
CA LYS A 511 14.59 1.97 -14.35
C LYS A 511 13.45 1.75 -15.35
N ALA A 512 12.81 2.82 -15.86
CA ALA A 512 11.68 2.72 -16.82
C ALA A 512 12.02 1.97 -18.12
N ASN A 513 13.28 2.10 -18.56
CA ASN A 513 13.77 1.51 -19.81
C ASN A 513 14.76 0.35 -19.57
N HIS A 514 14.89 -0.11 -18.33
CA HIS A 514 15.76 -1.24 -18.01
C HIS A 514 15.33 -2.47 -18.80
N ASN A 515 16.30 -3.30 -19.20
CA ASN A 515 16.05 -4.55 -19.93
C ASN A 515 15.17 -4.36 -21.19
N HIS A 516 15.28 -3.22 -21.87
CA HIS A 516 14.55 -2.83 -23.08
C HIS A 516 13.04 -2.58 -22.90
N HIS A 517 12.53 -2.54 -21.68
CA HIS A 517 11.13 -2.15 -21.42
C HIS A 517 10.90 -0.68 -21.77
N HIS A 518 9.63 -0.26 -21.75
CA HIS A 518 9.24 1.15 -21.82
C HIS A 518 8.04 1.34 -20.92
N PHE A 519 8.32 1.49 -19.63
CA PHE A 519 7.30 1.70 -18.60
C PHE A 519 6.78 3.13 -18.60
N LYS A 520 5.45 3.27 -18.52
CA LYS A 520 4.77 4.53 -18.26
C LYS A 520 3.80 4.39 -17.11
N MET A 521 3.64 5.45 -16.32
CA MET A 521 2.64 5.50 -15.25
C MET A 521 1.26 5.21 -15.85
N HIS A 522 0.47 4.37 -15.19
CA HIS A 522 -0.77 3.86 -15.74
C HIS A 522 -1.81 3.60 -14.63
N THR A 523 -3.07 3.88 -14.97
CA THR A 523 -4.23 3.51 -14.15
C THR A 523 -4.85 2.23 -14.72
N PHE A 524 -4.78 1.14 -13.96
CA PHE A 524 -5.34 -0.16 -14.34
C PHE A 524 -6.83 -0.20 -13.94
N GLU A 525 -7.71 -0.49 -14.90
CA GLU A 525 -9.16 -0.60 -14.64
C GLU A 525 -9.52 -1.88 -13.85
N ARG A 526 -8.70 -2.92 -14.01
CA ARG A 526 -8.82 -4.17 -13.28
C ARG A 526 -7.75 -4.27 -12.21
N ILE A 527 -8.06 -5.04 -11.19
CA ILE A 527 -7.09 -5.37 -10.15
C ILE A 527 -6.03 -6.28 -10.77
N MET A 528 -4.78 -5.86 -10.65
CA MET A 528 -3.62 -6.49 -11.27
C MET A 528 -2.55 -6.72 -10.22
N SER A 529 -1.79 -7.81 -10.37
CA SER A 529 -0.61 -8.07 -9.56
C SER A 529 0.65 -7.65 -10.30
N CYS A 530 1.65 -7.18 -9.56
CA CYS A 530 2.94 -6.83 -10.12
C CYS A 530 3.61 -8.06 -10.75
N SER A 531 4.11 -7.91 -11.97
CA SER A 531 4.78 -8.98 -12.71
C SER A 531 6.12 -9.41 -12.10
N PHE A 532 6.62 -8.72 -11.08
CA PHE A 532 7.84 -9.08 -10.35
C PHE A 532 7.55 -9.63 -8.94
N CYS A 533 6.96 -8.82 -8.05
CA CYS A 533 6.79 -9.22 -6.65
C CYS A 533 5.48 -9.96 -6.37
N HIS A 534 4.58 -10.09 -7.36
CA HIS A 534 3.26 -10.74 -7.26
C HIS A 534 2.29 -10.14 -6.24
N LEU A 535 2.67 -9.07 -5.55
CA LEU A 535 1.78 -8.25 -4.73
C LEU A 535 0.85 -7.40 -5.59
N LEU A 536 -0.28 -6.99 -5.02
CA LEU A 536 -1.28 -6.20 -5.73
C LEU A 536 -0.71 -4.83 -6.15
N LEU A 537 -1.05 -4.38 -7.36
CA LEU A 537 -0.93 -2.97 -7.75
C LEU A 537 -2.05 -2.22 -7.04
N ARG A 538 -1.70 -1.60 -5.90
CA ARG A 538 -2.69 -1.13 -4.93
C ARG A 538 -3.35 0.18 -5.34
N GLY A 539 -4.63 0.31 -5.00
CA GLY A 539 -5.44 1.49 -5.29
C GLY A 539 -6.27 1.38 -6.58
N ILE A 540 -6.86 2.50 -6.98
CA ILE A 540 -7.74 2.65 -8.15
C ILE A 540 -7.25 3.73 -9.13
N PHE A 541 -6.20 4.48 -8.78
CA PHE A 541 -5.72 5.61 -9.57
C PHE A 541 -4.20 5.55 -9.67
N ASN A 542 -3.61 5.52 -10.88
CA ASN A 542 -2.15 5.44 -11.10
C ASN A 542 -1.43 4.47 -10.15
N GLN A 543 -1.86 3.21 -10.14
CA GLN A 543 -1.39 2.19 -9.17
C GLN A 543 0.07 1.77 -9.42
N GLY A 544 0.58 1.98 -10.63
CA GLY A 544 1.92 1.58 -11.02
C GLY A 544 2.24 1.94 -12.47
N TYR A 545 3.02 1.08 -13.10
CA TYR A 545 3.56 1.31 -14.43
C TYR A 545 3.24 0.16 -15.38
N LEU A 546 2.91 0.50 -16.62
CA LEU A 546 2.67 -0.45 -17.71
C LEU A 546 3.77 -0.32 -18.76
N CYS A 547 4.38 -1.44 -19.16
CA CYS A 547 5.30 -1.45 -20.29
C CYS A 547 4.53 -1.39 -21.60
N LEU A 548 4.72 -0.32 -22.38
CA LEU A 548 4.05 -0.12 -23.67
C LEU A 548 4.43 -1.15 -24.74
N LYS A 549 5.54 -1.90 -24.54
CA LYS A 549 6.04 -2.89 -25.50
C LYS A 549 5.50 -4.29 -25.24
N CYS A 550 5.49 -4.75 -23.98
CA CYS A 550 5.12 -6.11 -23.62
C CYS A 550 3.83 -6.23 -22.78
N GLY A 551 3.26 -5.12 -22.31
CA GLY A 551 2.03 -5.11 -21.51
C GLY A 551 2.19 -5.54 -20.05
N LEU A 552 3.42 -5.77 -19.56
CA LEU A 552 3.64 -6.10 -18.15
C LEU A 552 3.35 -4.89 -17.26
N GLY A 553 2.69 -5.15 -16.13
CA GLY A 553 2.39 -4.17 -15.08
C GLY A 553 3.28 -4.38 -13.87
N ALA A 554 3.85 -3.31 -13.31
CA ALA A 554 4.75 -3.40 -12.15
C ALA A 554 4.73 -2.14 -11.27
N HIS A 555 5.12 -2.30 -10.00
CA HIS A 555 5.39 -1.18 -9.11
C HIS A 555 6.64 -0.40 -9.55
N LYS A 556 6.79 0.84 -9.08
CA LYS A 556 7.91 1.74 -9.43
C LYS A 556 9.27 1.14 -9.10
N GLU A 557 9.36 0.52 -7.93
CA GLU A 557 10.52 -0.18 -7.37
C GLU A 557 10.85 -1.48 -8.12
N CYS A 558 9.86 -2.10 -8.74
CA CYS A 558 10.00 -3.39 -9.42
C CYS A 558 10.53 -3.28 -10.86
N LEU A 559 10.54 -2.08 -11.46
CA LEU A 559 10.82 -1.88 -12.88
C LEU A 559 12.19 -2.43 -13.32
N GLY A 560 13.21 -2.32 -12.47
CA GLY A 560 14.57 -2.79 -12.79
C GLY A 560 14.82 -4.26 -12.58
N ARG A 561 13.88 -4.98 -11.97
CA ARG A 561 14.04 -6.39 -11.56
C ARG A 561 13.38 -7.36 -12.55
N LEU A 562 12.66 -6.83 -13.54
CA LEU A 562 12.01 -7.60 -14.60
C LEU A 562 13.02 -8.01 -15.68
N GLY A 563 12.86 -9.22 -16.25
CA GLY A 563 13.73 -9.73 -17.31
C GLY A 563 13.66 -8.92 -18.62
N LEU A 564 14.32 -9.41 -19.67
CA LEU A 564 14.36 -8.74 -20.99
C LEU A 564 12.96 -8.54 -21.59
N CYS A 565 12.66 -7.31 -22.00
CA CYS A 565 11.45 -6.96 -22.73
C CYS A 565 11.37 -7.77 -24.02
N GLY A 566 10.25 -8.49 -24.20
CA GLY A 566 10.05 -9.36 -25.36
C GLY A 566 10.79 -10.70 -25.30
N ARG A 567 11.75 -10.88 -24.38
CA ARG A 567 12.32 -12.17 -23.96
C ARG A 567 11.91 -12.46 -22.52
N THR A 568 10.61 -12.46 -22.31
CA THR A 568 10.04 -13.31 -21.29
C THR A 568 9.67 -14.60 -22.00
N ASP A 569 10.18 -15.71 -21.48
CA ASP A 569 9.36 -16.89 -21.36
C ASP A 569 7.94 -16.42 -21.09
N CYS A 570 7.07 -16.95 -21.92
CA CYS A 570 5.65 -16.78 -21.90
C CYS A 570 5.00 -17.14 -20.55
N ALA A 571 5.39 -16.59 -19.39
CA ALA A 571 4.43 -16.16 -18.38
C ALA A 571 3.55 -15.06 -19.01
N THR A 572 2.90 -15.40 -20.12
CA THR A 572 1.80 -14.68 -20.74
C THR A 572 0.59 -15.19 -19.99
N THR A 573 0.38 -14.64 -18.81
CA THR A 573 -0.86 -13.93 -18.59
C THR A 573 -0.97 -12.83 -19.66
N ARG A 574 -1.56 -13.16 -20.82
CA ARG A 574 -2.13 -12.15 -21.72
C ARG A 574 -3.45 -11.70 -21.11
N THR A 575 -3.49 -10.55 -20.46
CA THR A 575 -4.75 -9.81 -20.26
C THR A 575 -4.91 -8.85 -21.43
N LYS A 576 -5.75 -9.20 -22.41
CA LYS A 576 -6.34 -8.21 -23.33
C LYS A 576 -7.43 -7.47 -22.55
N GLU A 577 -7.45 -6.14 -22.54
CA GLU A 577 -8.69 -5.38 -22.36
C GLU A 577 -9.64 -5.79 -23.50
N ILE A 578 -10.76 -6.47 -23.21
CA ILE A 578 -12.04 -5.85 -22.85
C ILE A 578 -12.53 -4.87 -23.93
N SER A 579 -12.37 -5.28 -25.18
CA SER A 579 -13.56 -5.52 -25.99
C SER A 579 -13.50 -6.98 -26.50
N SER A 580 -14.49 -7.77 -26.08
CA SER A 580 -14.70 -9.21 -26.35
C SER A 580 -13.70 -10.21 -25.73
N LEU A 581 -14.01 -10.59 -24.49
CA LEU A 581 -13.51 -11.74 -23.72
C LEU A 581 -13.76 -13.06 -24.47
N LEU A 582 -12.74 -13.90 -24.69
CA LEU A 582 -12.90 -15.30 -25.14
C LEU A 582 -11.73 -16.11 -24.55
N ASP A 583 -11.93 -16.83 -23.45
CA ASP A 583 -12.54 -18.18 -23.31
C ASP A 583 -11.38 -19.16 -23.06
N PRO A 584 -11.32 -19.94 -21.96
CA PRO A 584 -10.39 -21.05 -21.87
C PRO A 584 -10.74 -21.95 -23.05
N GLY A 585 -9.87 -21.98 -24.08
CA GLY A 585 -10.19 -22.55 -25.39
C GLY A 585 -11.02 -23.81 -25.23
N LEU A 586 -12.20 -23.79 -25.85
CA LEU A 586 -13.25 -24.76 -25.58
C LEU A 586 -12.72 -26.19 -25.69
N PRO A 587 -13.27 -27.15 -24.92
CA PRO A 587 -12.80 -28.53 -24.89
C PRO A 587 -12.55 -29.05 -26.31
N ARG A 588 -11.31 -29.47 -26.59
CA ARG A 588 -10.94 -30.00 -27.89
C ARG A 588 -11.18 -31.49 -27.90
N MET A 589 -12.05 -31.90 -28.80
CA MET A 589 -12.38 -33.30 -29.01
C MET A 589 -11.93 -33.72 -30.39
N VAL A 590 -11.39 -34.92 -30.52
CA VAL A 590 -11.13 -35.56 -31.82
C VAL A 590 -12.38 -36.33 -32.23
N VAL A 591 -12.80 -36.16 -33.48
CA VAL A 591 -13.91 -36.89 -34.08
C VAL A 591 -13.50 -38.34 -34.25
N ILE A 592 -14.33 -39.23 -33.74
CA ILE A 592 -14.15 -40.68 -33.80
C ILE A 592 -15.15 -41.36 -34.73
N ARG A 593 -16.15 -40.63 -35.25
CA ARG A 593 -17.18 -41.13 -36.15
C ARG A 593 -17.68 -40.04 -37.10
N ASP A 594 -17.78 -40.34 -38.38
CA ASP A 594 -18.24 -39.41 -39.42
C ASP A 594 -19.73 -39.03 -39.23
N TYR A 595 -20.07 -37.80 -39.58
CA TYR A 595 -21.44 -37.32 -39.62
C TYR A 595 -21.60 -36.31 -40.75
N SER A 596 -22.60 -36.49 -41.62
CA SER A 596 -22.79 -35.70 -42.84
C SER A 596 -23.97 -34.73 -42.79
N GLY A 597 -24.64 -34.60 -41.64
CA GLY A 597 -25.78 -33.70 -41.45
C GLY A 597 -27.15 -34.37 -41.35
N VAL A 598 -27.18 -35.70 -41.21
CA VAL A 598 -28.42 -36.49 -41.05
C VAL A 598 -28.28 -37.40 -39.82
N PRO A 599 -29.23 -37.39 -38.87
CA PRO A 599 -30.46 -36.57 -38.86
C PRO A 599 -30.19 -35.09 -38.58
N CYS A 600 -30.99 -34.19 -39.17
CA CYS A 600 -30.80 -32.75 -39.01
C CYS A 600 -31.09 -32.31 -37.55
N PRO A 601 -30.22 -31.51 -36.91
CA PRO A 601 -30.46 -31.01 -35.57
C PRO A 601 -31.68 -30.07 -35.55
N GLN A 602 -32.52 -30.17 -34.51
CA GLN A 602 -33.67 -29.26 -34.33
C GLN A 602 -33.24 -27.84 -33.94
N SER A 603 -32.04 -27.69 -33.37
CA SER A 603 -31.55 -26.45 -32.76
C SER A 603 -30.66 -25.61 -33.68
N GLY A 604 -30.45 -26.00 -34.94
CA GLY A 604 -29.65 -25.22 -35.90
C GLY A 604 -29.05 -26.03 -37.06
N PRO A 605 -28.18 -25.41 -37.88
CA PRO A 605 -27.61 -26.05 -39.07
C PRO A 605 -26.63 -27.20 -38.71
N PRO A 606 -26.66 -28.32 -39.46
CA PRO A 606 -25.76 -29.44 -39.21
C PRO A 606 -24.31 -29.12 -39.58
N LEU A 607 -23.36 -29.63 -38.79
CA LEU A 607 -21.92 -29.60 -39.09
C LEU A 607 -21.47 -30.97 -39.59
N SER A 608 -21.11 -31.07 -40.87
CA SER A 608 -20.52 -32.30 -41.39
C SER A 608 -19.08 -32.46 -40.87
N VAL A 609 -18.78 -33.59 -40.21
CA VAL A 609 -17.50 -33.88 -39.54
C VAL A 609 -16.96 -35.24 -40.01
N GLN A 610 -15.63 -35.36 -40.12
CA GLN A 610 -14.94 -36.60 -40.50
C GLN A 610 -14.02 -37.10 -39.38
N THR A 611 -13.84 -38.40 -39.29
CA THR A 611 -13.00 -39.07 -38.29
C THR A 611 -11.57 -38.55 -38.37
N GLY A 612 -11.03 -38.08 -37.24
CA GLY A 612 -9.72 -37.43 -37.14
C GLY A 612 -9.76 -35.90 -37.13
N ASP A 613 -10.90 -35.28 -37.47
CA ASP A 613 -11.08 -33.83 -37.29
C ASP A 613 -10.97 -33.47 -35.80
N VAL A 614 -10.36 -32.33 -35.50
CA VAL A 614 -10.34 -31.78 -34.13
C VAL A 614 -11.39 -30.68 -34.04
N ILE A 615 -12.37 -30.89 -33.18
CA ILE A 615 -13.48 -29.97 -32.94
C ILE A 615 -13.24 -29.25 -31.61
N GLU A 616 -13.35 -27.93 -31.69
CA GLU A 616 -13.45 -27.05 -30.53
C GLU A 616 -14.93 -26.93 -30.15
N VAL A 617 -15.31 -27.50 -28.99
CA VAL A 617 -16.73 -27.69 -28.60
C VAL A 617 -17.31 -26.41 -28.00
N MET A 618 -18.01 -25.61 -28.81
CA MET A 618 -18.58 -24.31 -28.45
C MET A 618 -19.74 -24.36 -27.45
N PHE A 619 -20.57 -25.39 -27.52
CA PHE A 619 -21.67 -25.57 -26.58
C PHE A 619 -21.94 -27.06 -26.38
N ALA A 620 -21.86 -27.52 -25.14
CA ALA A 620 -22.18 -28.87 -24.74
C ALA A 620 -23.21 -28.84 -23.61
N ASP A 621 -24.47 -29.13 -23.95
CA ASP A 621 -25.50 -29.41 -22.95
C ASP A 621 -25.45 -30.90 -22.61
N LEU A 622 -25.23 -31.23 -21.34
CA LEU A 622 -25.15 -32.61 -20.85
C LEU A 622 -26.50 -33.35 -20.92
N ASN A 623 -27.61 -32.62 -21.05
CA ASN A 623 -28.95 -33.18 -21.21
C ASN A 623 -29.37 -33.31 -22.69
N SER A 624 -28.53 -32.90 -23.65
CA SER A 624 -28.78 -32.94 -25.10
C SER A 624 -27.80 -33.86 -25.82
N SER A 625 -28.30 -34.64 -26.79
CA SER A 625 -27.45 -35.48 -27.67
C SER A 625 -26.74 -34.69 -28.78
N TRP A 626 -26.96 -33.38 -28.87
CA TRP A 626 -26.41 -32.50 -29.91
C TRP A 626 -25.57 -31.40 -29.30
N TRP A 627 -24.30 -31.35 -29.70
CA TRP A 627 -23.36 -30.32 -29.29
C TRP A 627 -23.01 -29.43 -30.48
N GLN A 628 -22.66 -28.19 -30.18
CA GLN A 628 -22.23 -27.23 -31.19
C GLN A 628 -20.72 -27.07 -31.10
N GLY A 629 -20.05 -27.01 -32.24
CA GLY A 629 -18.60 -26.84 -32.26
C GLY A 629 -18.06 -26.36 -33.60
N LYS A 630 -16.76 -26.17 -33.63
CA LYS A 630 -16.02 -25.66 -34.77
C LYS A 630 -14.89 -26.61 -35.15
N ILE A 631 -14.83 -27.02 -36.41
CA ILE A 631 -13.71 -27.83 -36.92
C ILE A 631 -12.48 -26.93 -37.03
N LEU A 632 -11.38 -27.26 -36.36
CA LEU A 632 -10.18 -26.41 -36.37
C LEU A 632 -9.53 -26.30 -37.75
N ALA A 633 -9.55 -27.38 -38.55
CA ALA A 633 -8.92 -27.39 -39.87
C ALA A 633 -9.68 -26.57 -40.92
N THR A 634 -11.02 -26.57 -40.89
CA THR A 634 -11.87 -25.94 -41.92
C THR A 634 -12.61 -24.70 -41.43
N SER A 635 -12.57 -24.42 -40.12
CA SER A 635 -13.31 -23.35 -39.45
C SER A 635 -14.82 -23.36 -39.63
N ARG A 636 -15.42 -24.46 -40.10
CA ARG A 636 -16.89 -24.62 -40.20
C ARG A 636 -17.51 -24.84 -38.83
N VAL A 637 -18.70 -24.25 -38.63
CA VAL A 637 -19.46 -24.26 -37.38
C VAL A 637 -20.85 -24.84 -37.60
N GLY A 638 -21.34 -25.62 -36.64
CA GLY A 638 -22.70 -26.15 -36.62
C GLY A 638 -22.84 -27.25 -35.56
N PHE A 639 -23.95 -27.97 -35.61
CA PHE A 639 -24.26 -29.02 -34.62
C PHE A 639 -23.81 -30.41 -35.09
N PHE A 640 -23.23 -31.17 -34.17
CA PHE A 640 -22.80 -32.55 -34.36
C PHE A 640 -23.21 -33.41 -33.15
N PRO A 641 -23.34 -34.74 -33.32
CA PRO A 641 -23.69 -35.63 -32.22
C PRO A 641 -22.59 -35.68 -31.15
N SER A 642 -22.95 -35.55 -29.88
CA SER A 642 -21.99 -35.55 -28.76
C SER A 642 -21.20 -36.87 -28.62
N ASP A 643 -21.79 -37.97 -29.06
CA ASP A 643 -21.20 -39.32 -29.04
C ASP A 643 -20.17 -39.58 -30.15
N ALA A 644 -19.98 -38.63 -31.08
CA ALA A 644 -19.08 -38.75 -32.22
C ALA A 644 -17.65 -38.26 -31.92
N VAL A 645 -17.31 -37.85 -30.69
CA VAL A 645 -16.04 -37.18 -30.36
C VAL A 645 -15.42 -37.65 -29.01
N ARG A 646 -14.10 -37.50 -28.80
CA ARG A 646 -13.38 -37.80 -27.53
C ARG A 646 -12.24 -36.81 -27.17
N PRO A 647 -11.80 -36.66 -25.90
CA PRO A 647 -10.72 -35.74 -25.51
C PRO A 647 -9.30 -36.10 -26.02
N CYS A 648 -8.44 -35.11 -26.23
CA CYS A 648 -7.06 -35.26 -26.74
C CYS A 648 -5.97 -35.30 -25.62
N PRO A 649 -4.97 -36.23 -25.61
CA PRO A 649 -3.98 -36.37 -24.52
C PRO A 649 -2.64 -35.57 -24.69
N CYS A 650 -1.95 -35.26 -23.57
CA CYS A 650 -0.78 -34.35 -23.43
C CYS A 650 0.60 -35.06 -23.23
N VAL A 651 1.74 -34.43 -23.58
CA VAL A 651 3.14 -34.96 -23.50
C VAL A 651 3.92 -34.40 -22.26
N PRO A 652 4.93 -35.08 -21.65
CA PRO A 652 5.59 -34.68 -20.38
C PRO A 652 6.76 -33.66 -20.51
N LYS A 653 7.04 -32.89 -19.44
CA LYS A 653 8.08 -31.82 -19.30
C LYS A 653 9.45 -32.31 -18.73
N PRO A 654 10.58 -31.56 -18.87
CA PRO A 654 11.91 -31.88 -18.31
C PRO A 654 12.02 -31.67 -16.79
N VAL A 655 12.97 -32.37 -16.13
CA VAL A 655 13.20 -32.39 -14.66
C VAL A 655 14.17 -31.28 -14.23
N GLU A 656 13.86 -30.54 -13.15
CA GLU A 656 14.64 -29.42 -12.60
C GLU A 656 15.48 -29.83 -11.37
N TYR A 657 16.77 -29.45 -11.31
CA TYR A 657 17.73 -29.87 -10.25
C TYR A 657 18.15 -28.75 -9.28
N SER A 658 17.51 -27.58 -9.35
CA SER A 658 17.87 -26.36 -8.58
C SER A 658 17.83 -26.53 -7.06
N GLY A 659 17.05 -27.49 -6.55
CA GLY A 659 16.94 -27.81 -5.12
C GLY A 659 18.01 -28.76 -4.55
N GLN A 660 18.96 -29.25 -5.36
CA GLN A 660 19.96 -30.22 -4.90
C GLN A 660 21.17 -29.52 -4.24
N PRO A 661 21.65 -29.98 -3.06
CA PRO A 661 22.72 -29.31 -2.31
C PRO A 661 24.09 -29.35 -3.02
N TRP A 662 24.28 -30.29 -3.96
CA TRP A 662 25.46 -30.38 -4.81
C TRP A 662 25.36 -29.55 -6.09
N PHE A 663 24.19 -28.99 -6.45
CA PHE A 663 24.00 -28.29 -7.72
C PHE A 663 24.29 -26.79 -7.59
N ALA A 664 25.33 -26.33 -8.28
CA ALA A 664 25.79 -24.94 -8.24
C ALA A 664 25.26 -24.08 -9.41
N GLY A 665 24.51 -24.66 -10.34
CA GLY A 665 23.99 -23.94 -11.49
C GLY A 665 25.08 -23.51 -12.48
N SER A 666 24.91 -22.37 -13.13
CA SER A 666 25.80 -21.88 -14.19
C SER A 666 27.03 -21.13 -13.63
N ILE A 667 27.89 -21.84 -12.90
CA ILE A 667 29.20 -21.34 -12.48
C ILE A 667 30.31 -21.85 -13.41
N ASP A 668 31.33 -21.02 -13.61
CA ASP A 668 32.46 -21.37 -14.46
C ASP A 668 33.54 -22.18 -13.70
N ARG A 669 34.63 -22.51 -14.39
CA ARG A 669 35.69 -23.35 -13.81
C ARG A 669 36.46 -22.60 -12.70
N PRO A 670 36.92 -21.35 -12.89
CA PRO A 670 37.57 -20.58 -11.82
C PRO A 670 36.71 -20.39 -10.58
N GLN A 671 35.42 -20.07 -10.74
CA GLN A 671 34.50 -19.91 -9.61
C GLN A 671 34.32 -21.21 -8.82
N ALA A 672 34.23 -22.35 -9.52
CA ALA A 672 34.19 -23.66 -8.86
C ALA A 672 35.51 -24.02 -8.15
N GLU A 673 36.66 -23.50 -8.62
CA GLU A 673 37.95 -23.67 -7.97
C GLU A 673 38.02 -22.86 -6.67
N GLU A 674 37.55 -21.61 -6.68
CA GLU A 674 37.46 -20.71 -5.52
C GLU A 674 36.54 -21.28 -4.41
N GLU A 675 35.32 -21.70 -4.77
CA GLU A 675 34.32 -22.27 -3.85
C GLU A 675 34.80 -23.55 -3.14
N LEU A 676 35.69 -24.31 -3.77
CA LEU A 676 36.23 -25.57 -3.27
C LEU A 676 37.66 -25.43 -2.71
N GLN A 677 38.30 -24.26 -2.80
CA GLN A 677 39.70 -24.09 -2.45
C GLN A 677 39.96 -24.36 -0.96
N ASP A 678 39.10 -23.83 -0.09
CA ASP A 678 39.21 -23.91 1.37
C ASP A 678 38.33 -25.02 1.97
N ARG A 679 37.85 -25.95 1.14
CA ARG A 679 37.01 -27.08 1.55
C ARG A 679 37.82 -28.37 1.74
N ASP A 680 37.24 -29.29 2.52
CA ASP A 680 37.84 -30.59 2.79
C ASP A 680 37.91 -31.48 1.53
N HIS A 681 38.83 -32.45 1.57
CA HIS A 681 39.02 -33.44 0.53
C HIS A 681 37.72 -34.22 0.25
N GLY A 682 37.32 -34.30 -1.02
CA GLY A 682 36.11 -34.98 -1.46
C GLY A 682 34.86 -34.09 -1.53
N THR A 683 34.97 -32.82 -1.17
CA THR A 683 33.88 -31.84 -1.37
C THR A 683 33.66 -31.60 -2.85
N TYR A 684 32.40 -31.66 -3.32
CA TYR A 684 32.06 -31.58 -4.74
C TYR A 684 30.84 -30.72 -5.04
N LEU A 685 30.76 -30.26 -6.29
CA LEU A 685 29.61 -29.57 -6.88
C LEU A 685 29.42 -29.96 -8.35
N ILE A 686 28.19 -29.80 -8.86
CA ILE A 686 27.85 -29.94 -10.27
C ILE A 686 27.45 -28.58 -10.84
N ARG A 687 28.03 -28.24 -11.99
CA ARG A 687 27.83 -26.97 -12.67
C ARG A 687 27.47 -27.16 -14.13
N ASN A 688 26.75 -26.20 -14.70
CA ASN A 688 26.47 -26.14 -16.13
C ASN A 688 27.72 -25.70 -16.91
N ARG A 689 27.94 -26.31 -18.07
CA ARG A 689 29.10 -26.04 -18.92
C ARG A 689 28.78 -25.15 -20.12
N SER A 690 27.51 -25.09 -20.56
CA SER A 690 27.04 -24.27 -21.69
C SER A 690 25.98 -23.26 -21.25
N LYS A 691 25.84 -22.15 -22.01
CA LYS A 691 24.77 -21.15 -21.81
C LYS A 691 23.36 -21.70 -22.07
N GLU A 692 23.26 -22.91 -22.63
CA GLU A 692 22.02 -23.61 -22.96
C GLU A 692 21.61 -24.62 -21.86
N CYS A 693 22.38 -24.75 -20.77
CA CYS A 693 22.10 -25.62 -19.60
C CYS A 693 21.95 -27.12 -19.91
N THR A 694 22.43 -27.60 -21.06
CA THR A 694 22.32 -29.00 -21.51
C THR A 694 23.58 -29.84 -21.27
N GLU A 695 24.71 -29.21 -20.93
CA GLU A 695 25.97 -29.89 -20.61
C GLU A 695 26.36 -29.66 -19.14
N TYR A 696 26.81 -30.71 -18.46
CA TYR A 696 27.17 -30.67 -17.03
C TYR A 696 28.62 -31.06 -16.77
N ALA A 697 29.17 -30.61 -15.64
CA ALA A 697 30.47 -31.02 -15.15
C ALA A 697 30.48 -31.14 -13.62
N ILE A 698 31.21 -32.14 -13.10
CA ILE A 698 31.50 -32.30 -11.67
C ILE A 698 32.81 -31.57 -11.36
N SER A 699 32.83 -30.77 -10.31
CA SER A 699 34.06 -30.18 -9.75
C SER A 699 34.26 -30.70 -8.33
N ILE A 700 35.43 -31.25 -8.02
CA ILE A 700 35.72 -31.93 -6.74
C ILE A 700 37.12 -31.59 -6.22
N LYS A 701 37.26 -31.35 -4.91
CA LYS A 701 38.54 -31.15 -4.23
C LYS A 701 39.23 -32.50 -3.98
N PHE A 702 40.41 -32.71 -4.56
CA PHE A 702 41.20 -33.95 -4.40
C PHE A 702 42.70 -33.63 -4.30
N THR A 703 43.40 -34.18 -3.30
CA THR A 703 44.85 -33.98 -3.08
C THR A 703 45.29 -32.50 -3.15
N ASN A 704 44.55 -31.61 -2.48
CA ASN A 704 44.77 -30.16 -2.45
C ASN A 704 44.60 -29.41 -3.78
N LYS A 705 44.06 -30.05 -4.82
CA LYS A 705 43.70 -29.41 -6.10
C LYS A 705 42.24 -29.67 -6.44
N VAL A 706 41.61 -28.79 -7.20
CA VAL A 706 40.26 -29.03 -7.72
C VAL A 706 40.37 -29.75 -9.07
N ARG A 707 39.61 -30.83 -9.22
CA ARG A 707 39.51 -31.64 -10.44
C ARG A 707 38.14 -31.43 -11.06
N HIS A 708 38.09 -31.37 -12.39
CA HIS A 708 36.84 -31.19 -13.14
C HIS A 708 36.61 -32.35 -14.09
N ILE A 709 35.43 -32.95 -14.03
CA ILE A 709 35.02 -34.10 -14.81
C ILE A 709 33.86 -33.68 -15.69
N LYS A 710 33.97 -33.91 -17.00
CA LYS A 710 32.87 -33.65 -17.93
C LYS A 710 31.84 -34.78 -17.85
N ILE A 711 30.56 -34.43 -17.73
CA ILE A 711 29.45 -35.38 -17.87
C ILE A 711 29.04 -35.38 -19.34
N LEU A 712 29.06 -36.55 -19.96
CA LEU A 712 28.69 -36.76 -21.36
C LEU A 712 27.27 -37.32 -21.46
N THR A 713 26.60 -37.06 -22.58
CA THR A 713 25.24 -37.54 -22.84
C THR A 713 25.24 -38.42 -24.10
N LYS A 714 24.69 -39.63 -24.01
CA LYS A 714 24.47 -40.55 -25.14
C LYS A 714 23.10 -41.21 -24.97
N GLU A 715 22.28 -41.20 -26.03
CA GLU A 715 20.93 -41.79 -26.03
C GLU A 715 20.04 -41.34 -24.83
N ASN A 716 20.04 -40.04 -24.53
CA ASN A 716 19.35 -39.44 -23.38
C ASN A 716 19.79 -39.98 -22.00
N CYS A 717 20.95 -40.64 -21.90
CA CYS A 717 21.57 -41.04 -20.64
C CYS A 717 22.88 -40.27 -20.39
N PHE A 718 23.18 -40.00 -19.12
CA PHE A 718 24.39 -39.33 -18.63
C PHE A 718 25.47 -40.34 -18.24
N TYR A 719 26.74 -40.03 -18.47
CA TYR A 719 27.86 -40.85 -18.01
C TYR A 719 29.16 -40.05 -17.86
N ILE A 720 30.09 -40.58 -17.03
CA ILE A 720 31.48 -40.08 -16.93
C ILE A 720 32.53 -41.15 -17.30
N ALA A 721 32.14 -42.42 -17.35
CA ALA A 721 32.91 -43.54 -17.86
C ALA A 721 31.99 -44.37 -18.78
N GLU A 722 32.45 -44.72 -19.99
CA GLU A 722 31.59 -45.36 -21.01
C GLU A 722 30.98 -46.71 -20.59
N ALA A 723 31.52 -47.34 -19.55
CA ALA A 723 31.01 -48.59 -19.00
C ALA A 723 29.67 -48.47 -18.25
N ARG A 724 29.21 -47.24 -17.89
CA ARG A 724 27.97 -47.04 -17.11
C ARG A 724 27.16 -45.83 -17.56
N LEU A 725 25.87 -46.04 -17.84
CA LEU A 725 24.91 -45.03 -18.30
C LEU A 725 23.81 -44.80 -17.24
N PHE A 726 23.44 -43.55 -16.99
CA PHE A 726 22.44 -43.14 -15.99
C PHE A 726 21.31 -42.34 -16.66
N LYS A 727 20.05 -42.54 -16.25
CA LYS A 727 18.91 -41.85 -16.90
C LYS A 727 18.75 -40.41 -16.42
N THR A 728 19.25 -40.11 -15.23
CA THR A 728 19.23 -38.75 -14.66
C THR A 728 20.57 -38.40 -14.02
N LEU A 729 20.84 -37.10 -13.86
CA LEU A 729 22.01 -36.63 -13.11
C LEU A 729 21.99 -37.08 -11.65
N LEU A 730 20.80 -37.18 -11.04
CA LEU A 730 20.64 -37.60 -9.65
C LEU A 730 21.12 -39.05 -9.47
N GLU A 731 20.75 -39.95 -10.39
CA GLU A 731 21.23 -41.35 -10.37
C GLU A 731 22.76 -41.43 -10.50
N LEU A 732 23.35 -40.60 -11.36
CA LEU A 732 24.80 -40.52 -11.53
C LEU A 732 25.49 -40.08 -10.23
N VAL A 733 24.98 -39.04 -9.57
CA VAL A 733 25.53 -38.53 -8.31
C VAL A 733 25.42 -39.56 -7.20
N GLU A 734 24.24 -40.17 -7.02
CA GLU A 734 24.03 -41.18 -5.97
C GLU A 734 24.93 -42.40 -6.16
N TYR A 735 25.20 -42.81 -7.40
CA TYR A 735 26.12 -43.90 -7.68
C TYR A 735 27.56 -43.56 -7.26
N TYR A 736 28.09 -42.39 -7.66
CA TYR A 736 29.48 -41.99 -7.37
C TYR A 736 29.70 -41.44 -5.96
N LYS A 737 28.65 -41.24 -5.15
CA LYS A 737 28.77 -41.11 -3.69
C LYS A 737 29.32 -42.39 -3.06
N GLN A 738 28.99 -43.55 -3.63
CA GLN A 738 29.32 -44.87 -3.07
C GLN A 738 30.45 -45.60 -3.83
N HIS A 739 30.75 -45.18 -5.07
CA HIS A 739 31.73 -45.84 -5.94
C HIS A 739 32.86 -44.90 -6.36
N SER A 740 34.11 -45.37 -6.31
CA SER A 740 35.29 -44.53 -6.57
C SER A 740 35.33 -44.05 -8.04
N LEU A 741 35.64 -42.77 -8.22
CA LEU A 741 35.85 -42.14 -9.52
C LEU A 741 37.05 -42.74 -10.29
N LYS A 742 37.88 -43.56 -9.63
CA LYS A 742 38.99 -44.32 -10.24
C LYS A 742 38.54 -45.22 -11.39
N GLU A 743 37.29 -45.65 -11.39
CA GLU A 743 36.67 -46.44 -12.48
C GLU A 743 36.74 -45.71 -13.83
N GLY A 744 36.65 -44.38 -13.84
CA GLY A 744 36.80 -43.54 -15.05
C GLY A 744 38.12 -42.75 -15.12
N PHE A 745 38.77 -42.50 -13.99
CA PHE A 745 39.94 -41.64 -13.88
C PHE A 745 40.97 -42.23 -12.92
N SER A 746 41.93 -43.01 -13.42
CA SER A 746 42.89 -43.80 -12.62
C SER A 746 43.70 -43.03 -11.56
N SER A 747 43.80 -41.70 -11.70
CA SER A 747 44.49 -40.78 -10.79
C SER A 747 43.58 -40.08 -9.77
N LEU A 748 42.28 -40.39 -9.75
CA LEU A 748 41.26 -39.77 -8.89
C LEU A 748 40.55 -40.84 -8.06
N ASP A 749 41.26 -41.38 -7.05
CA ASP A 749 40.74 -42.42 -6.16
C ASP A 749 39.95 -41.82 -4.99
N THR A 750 38.74 -41.35 -5.28
CA THR A 750 37.82 -40.78 -4.28
C THR A 750 36.37 -40.92 -4.74
N THR A 751 35.43 -40.80 -3.81
CA THR A 751 33.99 -40.72 -4.07
C THR A 751 33.48 -39.30 -3.89
N LEU A 752 32.24 -39.04 -4.27
CA LEU A 752 31.55 -37.78 -4.02
C LEU A 752 31.17 -37.68 -2.52
N LEU A 753 32.11 -37.25 -1.68
CA LEU A 753 31.99 -37.36 -0.21
C LEU A 753 31.00 -36.35 0.38
N ALA A 754 31.15 -35.06 0.09
CA ALA A 754 30.32 -34.01 0.66
C ALA A 754 29.86 -32.98 -0.39
N PRO A 755 28.54 -32.73 -0.53
CA PRO A 755 28.06 -31.61 -1.34
C PRO A 755 28.53 -30.26 -0.77
N TYR A 756 28.91 -29.33 -1.65
CA TYR A 756 29.52 -28.06 -1.23
C TYR A 756 28.65 -27.15 -0.35
N ARG A 757 27.31 -27.33 -0.36
CA ARG A 757 26.37 -26.59 0.50
C ARG A 757 26.10 -27.24 1.86
N GLU A 758 26.77 -28.35 2.21
CA GLU A 758 26.60 -29.01 3.50
C GLU A 758 27.57 -28.43 4.55
N LEU A 759 27.02 -28.00 5.69
CA LEU A 759 27.75 -27.42 6.83
C LEU A 759 28.43 -28.54 7.63
N SER A 760 29.76 -28.49 7.77
CA SER A 760 30.50 -29.40 8.66
C SER A 760 30.26 -29.02 10.13
N ASN A 761 29.65 -29.95 10.88
CA ASN A 761 29.48 -29.85 12.33
C ASN A 761 30.83 -29.93 13.07
N GLY A 762 31.13 -28.89 13.85
CA GLY A 762 31.94 -28.99 15.08
C GLY A 762 33.36 -28.43 15.02
N ASN A 763 33.55 -27.18 15.48
CA ASN A 763 34.36 -26.83 16.66
C ASN A 763 34.59 -25.32 16.72
N MET A 764 34.05 -24.69 17.78
CA MET A 764 34.50 -23.37 18.23
C MET A 764 35.95 -23.46 18.74
N PRO A 765 36.80 -22.47 18.42
CA PRO A 765 37.85 -22.07 19.36
C PRO A 765 37.64 -20.65 19.86
N ARG A 766 37.79 -20.55 21.19
CA ARG A 766 37.79 -19.37 22.04
C ARG A 766 38.76 -18.28 21.60
N ALA A 767 38.41 -17.06 22.01
CA ALA A 767 39.22 -15.88 22.14
C ALA A 767 40.67 -16.14 22.59
N ILE A 768 41.63 -15.50 21.93
CA ILE A 768 42.97 -15.24 22.44
C ILE A 768 43.30 -13.76 22.20
N THR A 769 43.27 -13.02 23.30
CA THR A 769 43.98 -11.78 23.57
C THR A 769 45.46 -11.89 23.19
N LYS A 770 45.97 -10.93 22.41
CA LYS A 770 47.38 -10.51 22.48
C LYS A 770 47.51 -9.01 22.37
N ALA A 771 47.71 -8.41 23.55
CA ALA A 771 48.38 -7.14 23.72
C ALA A 771 49.87 -7.26 23.36
N ALA A 772 50.45 -6.19 22.81
CA ALA A 772 51.89 -5.93 22.81
C ALA A 772 52.12 -4.43 23.12
N THR A 773 52.51 -4.19 24.37
CA THR A 773 53.40 -3.15 24.96
C THR A 773 54.46 -2.59 23.99
N ALA A 774 55.02 -1.36 24.05
CA ALA A 774 55.07 -0.16 24.95
C ALA A 774 55.91 0.93 24.16
N PRO A 775 56.38 2.12 24.66
CA PRO A 775 56.39 2.71 26.02
C PRO A 775 56.02 4.24 26.09
N PRO A 776 56.12 4.91 27.27
CA PRO A 776 55.43 6.16 27.58
C PRO A 776 56.31 7.43 27.50
N GLY A 777 55.68 8.58 27.28
CA GLY A 777 56.35 9.90 27.34
C GLY A 777 55.35 11.04 27.57
N PHE A 778 55.53 11.73 28.70
CA PHE A 778 54.82 12.93 29.13
C PHE A 778 54.89 14.08 28.12
N CYS A 779 53.78 14.81 27.91
CA CYS A 779 53.65 16.23 28.29
C CYS A 779 52.32 16.85 27.81
N SER A 780 51.70 17.56 28.74
CA SER A 780 50.65 18.57 28.69
C SER A 780 50.33 19.26 27.36
N PHE A 781 49.04 19.46 27.07
CA PHE A 781 48.42 20.78 26.83
C PHE A 781 46.88 20.65 26.91
N VAL A 782 46.22 21.53 27.69
CA VAL A 782 44.76 21.63 27.90
C VAL A 782 44.20 22.81 27.05
N PRO A 783 42.87 23.06 26.96
CA PRO A 783 41.95 22.86 25.84
C PRO A 783 41.58 24.23 25.17
N PRO A 784 40.47 24.49 24.41
CA PRO A 784 39.06 24.24 24.78
C PRO A 784 38.10 23.88 23.62
N ALA A 785 37.09 23.03 23.88
CA ALA A 785 35.85 23.08 23.11
C ALA A 785 34.66 22.63 23.95
N THR A 786 33.75 23.56 24.13
CA THR A 786 32.44 23.48 24.74
C THR A 786 31.55 22.42 24.09
N SER A 787 30.98 21.56 24.91
CA SER A 787 29.71 20.84 24.72
C SER A 787 29.04 20.80 26.12
N PRO A 788 27.70 20.76 26.28
CA PRO A 788 26.73 20.21 25.33
C PRO A 788 25.39 20.95 25.17
N PHE A 789 24.81 20.88 23.96
CA PHE A 789 23.38 21.16 23.73
C PHE A 789 22.68 20.07 22.90
N TRP A 790 23.31 18.92 22.62
CA TRP A 790 22.79 17.95 21.64
C TRP A 790 22.31 16.61 22.19
N SER A 791 22.16 16.41 23.51
CA SER A 791 21.82 15.08 24.05
C SER A 791 20.36 14.89 24.49
N VAL A 792 19.38 15.62 23.92
CA VAL A 792 17.96 15.46 24.29
C VAL A 792 17.04 15.04 23.14
N PHE A 793 17.52 14.92 21.89
CA PHE A 793 16.67 14.64 20.71
C PHE A 793 17.06 13.41 19.89
N CYS A 794 17.52 12.32 20.52
CA CYS A 794 17.51 11.01 19.86
C CYS A 794 16.25 10.25 20.28
N PRO A 795 15.31 9.95 19.35
CA PRO A 795 14.22 9.01 19.64
C PRO A 795 14.80 7.69 20.14
N ARG A 796 14.24 7.12 21.21
CA ARG A 796 14.65 5.79 21.67
C ARG A 796 14.37 4.79 20.57
N VAL A 797 15.38 4.02 20.16
CA VAL A 797 15.20 2.90 19.23
C VAL A 797 14.39 1.82 19.97
N VAL A 798 13.20 1.53 19.45
CA VAL A 798 12.25 0.54 19.99
C VAL A 798 12.56 -0.86 19.45
N GLY A 799 13.25 -0.98 18.32
CA GLY A 799 13.69 -2.25 17.74
C GLY A 799 14.53 -2.06 16.46
N VAL A 800 14.99 -3.17 15.88
CA VAL A 800 15.67 -3.19 14.57
C VAL A 800 14.87 -4.09 13.65
N ALA A 801 14.72 -3.71 12.39
CA ALA A 801 14.04 -4.51 11.39
C ALA A 801 14.84 -4.56 10.10
N VAL A 802 14.71 -5.64 9.35
CA VAL A 802 15.32 -5.83 8.03
C VAL A 802 14.24 -5.78 6.96
N ALA A 803 14.41 -4.94 5.95
CA ALA A 803 13.49 -4.89 4.82
C ALA A 803 13.47 -6.23 4.06
N ARG A 804 12.31 -6.87 3.99
CA ARG A 804 12.04 -8.08 3.17
C ARG A 804 11.68 -7.73 1.73
N TYR A 805 11.12 -6.55 1.51
CA TYR A 805 10.66 -6.08 0.20
C TYR A 805 11.02 -4.61 0.02
N ASP A 806 11.18 -4.17 -1.24
CA ASP A 806 11.38 -2.75 -1.56
C ASP A 806 10.07 -1.98 -1.35
N PHE A 807 10.13 -0.78 -0.77
CA PHE A 807 9.01 0.13 -0.62
C PHE A 807 9.39 1.51 -1.12
N SER A 808 8.58 2.13 -1.98
CA SER A 808 8.79 3.52 -2.43
C SER A 808 7.86 4.48 -1.70
N SER A 809 8.47 5.45 -1.01
CA SER A 809 7.75 6.55 -0.39
C SER A 809 6.99 7.38 -1.43
N ARG A 810 5.74 7.70 -1.15
CA ARG A 810 4.85 8.46 -2.04
C ARG A 810 4.81 9.94 -1.70
N ASP A 811 5.20 10.29 -0.48
CA ASP A 811 5.41 11.65 -0.01
C ASP A 811 6.70 11.73 0.83
N THR A 812 6.97 12.93 1.36
CA THR A 812 8.19 13.21 2.12
C THR A 812 8.18 12.66 3.55
N ARG A 813 7.04 12.18 4.05
CA ARG A 813 6.89 11.61 5.40
C ARG A 813 7.12 10.10 5.40
N GLU A 814 6.92 9.45 4.26
CA GLU A 814 7.19 8.03 4.09
C GLU A 814 8.70 7.77 3.85
N LEU A 815 9.21 6.68 4.41
CA LEU A 815 10.59 6.22 4.24
C LEU A 815 10.65 5.13 3.18
N SER A 816 11.31 5.40 2.05
CA SER A 816 11.61 4.37 1.06
C SER A 816 12.56 3.31 1.64
N LEU A 817 12.28 2.04 1.38
CA LEU A 817 13.08 0.90 1.81
C LEU A 817 13.57 0.10 0.59
N LEU A 818 14.77 -0.45 0.68
CA LEU A 818 15.27 -1.47 -0.22
C LEU A 818 15.37 -2.79 0.54
N GLN A 819 15.02 -3.89 -0.12
CA GLN A 819 15.17 -5.23 0.42
C GLN A 819 16.61 -5.45 0.91
N GLY A 820 16.74 -5.82 2.18
CA GLY A 820 18.01 -5.98 2.90
C GLY A 820 18.41 -4.78 3.75
N ASP A 821 17.70 -3.65 3.68
CA ASP A 821 17.98 -2.48 4.53
C ASP A 821 17.78 -2.79 6.01
N ASN A 822 18.75 -2.41 6.84
CA ASN A 822 18.64 -2.43 8.29
C ASN A 822 18.03 -1.12 8.79
N ILE A 823 16.88 -1.23 9.42
CA ILE A 823 16.04 -0.11 9.85
C ILE A 823 16.05 -0.01 11.36
N LYS A 824 16.42 1.17 11.88
CA LYS A 824 16.21 1.47 13.30
C LYS A 824 14.77 1.90 13.51
N VAL A 825 13.98 1.12 14.24
CA VAL A 825 12.57 1.41 14.47
C VAL A 825 12.43 2.34 15.69
N PHE A 826 11.72 3.45 15.53
CA PHE A 826 11.45 4.43 16.58
C PHE A 826 10.02 4.37 17.12
N SER A 827 9.05 3.97 16.30
CA SER A 827 7.65 3.88 16.70
C SER A 827 6.89 2.87 15.84
N LYS A 828 5.84 2.25 16.41
CA LYS A 828 4.97 1.27 15.74
C LYS A 828 3.51 1.65 15.94
N MET A 829 2.78 1.87 14.86
CA MET A 829 1.33 2.07 14.89
C MET A 829 0.58 0.75 14.73
N SER A 830 -0.61 0.65 15.33
CA SER A 830 -1.51 -0.52 15.26
C SER A 830 -2.03 -0.79 13.85
N ASN A 831 -2.06 0.21 12.97
CA ASN A 831 -2.45 0.11 11.56
C ASN A 831 -1.37 -0.52 10.65
N GLY A 832 -0.27 -0.98 11.23
CA GLY A 832 0.81 -1.65 10.51
C GLY A 832 1.84 -0.71 9.88
N TRP A 833 1.85 0.58 10.20
CA TRP A 833 2.92 1.52 9.82
C TRP A 833 3.92 1.75 10.96
N TRP A 834 5.21 1.66 10.64
CA TRP A 834 6.30 1.87 11.59
C TRP A 834 7.11 3.09 11.16
N LYS A 835 7.61 3.84 12.15
CA LYS A 835 8.55 4.93 11.91
C LYS A 835 9.95 4.43 12.20
N GLY A 836 10.88 4.71 11.31
CA GLY A 836 12.27 4.35 11.53
C GLY A 836 13.24 5.12 10.67
N GLU A 837 14.50 4.72 10.74
CA GLU A 837 15.62 5.36 10.07
C GLU A 837 16.40 4.35 9.23
N VAL A 838 16.67 4.72 7.97
CA VAL A 838 17.60 4.03 7.07
C VAL A 838 18.50 5.08 6.44
N ASN A 839 19.83 4.84 6.45
CA ASN A 839 20.82 5.73 5.82
C ASN A 839 20.70 7.22 6.22
N GLY A 840 20.36 7.51 7.48
CA GLY A 840 20.20 8.87 7.99
C GLY A 840 18.89 9.57 7.61
N ARG A 841 17.96 8.86 6.94
CA ARG A 841 16.63 9.37 6.56
C ARG A 841 15.57 8.74 7.46
N VAL A 842 14.70 9.57 8.03
CA VAL A 842 13.63 9.15 8.94
C VAL A 842 12.29 9.27 8.23
N GLY A 843 11.41 8.29 8.42
CA GLY A 843 10.04 8.36 7.90
C GLY A 843 9.24 7.09 8.20
N TRP A 844 8.00 7.08 7.73
CA TRP A 844 7.04 6.01 7.92
C TRP A 844 7.12 4.95 6.82
N PHE A 845 7.11 3.69 7.20
CA PHE A 845 7.09 2.57 6.25
C PHE A 845 6.15 1.46 6.75
N PRO A 846 5.56 0.67 5.84
CA PRO A 846 4.70 -0.44 6.20
C PRO A 846 5.47 -1.60 6.82
N SER A 847 5.01 -2.06 7.99
CA SER A 847 5.57 -3.21 8.72
C SER A 847 5.57 -4.53 7.93
N THR A 848 4.74 -4.67 6.90
CA THR A 848 4.75 -5.85 6.00
C THR A 848 6.02 -5.95 5.17
N TYR A 849 6.71 -4.83 4.96
CA TYR A 849 7.89 -4.77 4.11
C TYR A 849 9.15 -5.14 4.88
N VAL A 850 9.04 -5.41 6.17
CA VAL A 850 10.17 -5.63 7.06
C VAL A 850 9.94 -6.85 7.94
N GLU A 851 11.01 -7.49 8.36
CA GLU A 851 11.00 -8.49 9.43
C GLU A 851 11.80 -7.93 10.59
N GLU A 852 11.18 -7.92 11.77
CA GLU A 852 11.83 -7.47 12.99
C GLU A 852 12.89 -8.49 13.41
N GLU A 853 14.07 -8.01 13.81
CA GLU A 853 15.10 -8.83 14.43
C GLU A 853 14.77 -9.00 15.92
N ASP A 854 14.78 -10.24 16.40
CA ASP A 854 14.45 -10.63 17.79
C ASP A 854 15.38 -10.03 18.85
#